data_AF-A0A948W886-F1
#
_entry.id   AF-A0A948W886-F1
#
_cell.length_a   1.000
_cell.length_b   1.000
_cell.length_c   1.000
_cell.angle_alpha   90.00
_cell.angle_beta   90.00
_cell.angle_gamma   90.00
#
_symmetry.space_group_name_H-M   'P 1'
#
loop_
_entity.id
_entity.type
_entity.pdbx_description
1 polymer ?
#
loop_
_entity_poly.entity_id
_entity_poly.type
_entity_poly.pdbx_seq_one_letter_code
_entity_poly.pdbx_strand_id
1 'polypeptide(L)'
;MRRTWVVFAGVILLGLSQIQCLLKPEEGVIGSPLPNERPHVRITGGVFNEDPAGVDFRVKFLWHGWDNDGIVTGFEWAVDDTTLERAWRGTFEFGEGFNFRATTFDPADSSFYDWHRFFIRSIDNEFERSKIDSRYFNARTIAPNTKITFPIIADGSLLLRRPRTFNVTWKGEDLDSSTPVKLPVYYEYKLVNVNLMDDPGEALIQNDNIFLDTLLVGDKTKWIRISAEISSLRLTELPLGELYVFGIRAIDEAGAIEPFLEQARNYFRFEVTNEECQPIVTIRENRLGAFTFPSDGTVWKVEVPSKTPIRFRWEGDAAFCGSGPGNVNYSLDIEDPGDEYTNAPNGIGGWIGWGLWDEIQTPLMFPDTDNGITHNFYVKMLDESNNPRSVRFCWVQIKVIAFSFNRTALIVDDATLRPYFYGNDAVHDAFRNRLFQCVYQFMDPGEALDVFDIYGRQDEHFNAARIPLELIASYKLLIWNSFFFGTLSSGLARNEVESSLLTNYVGAGGRVYFYGSKIVGCLAGDNFNYDDDGLCPSVPGVDTPAWDQNDFIWKFLHLRNCVKKPSSNSQQVDGWIGSRAVHPLYPDLRINPDVWDPETPRIADGLPVGGTIWFEVYKKGRTIPIRREPGLDTIYVAETFKYQNIPSQIDGCPIALRYESTSEDSALSLDQGRIFFQLFPFFPCQEGPAAEAARKAVTWMMTGRDE
;
A
#
# COMPACT_ATOMS: atom_id res chain seq x y z
N MET A 1 10.29 -10.46 -59.23
CA MET A 1 9.60 -9.85 -58.07
C MET A 1 10.06 -10.47 -56.75
N ARG A 2 11.31 -10.19 -56.29
CA ARG A 2 11.80 -10.64 -54.97
C ARG A 2 13.14 -10.00 -54.56
N ARG A 3 13.35 -8.70 -54.83
CA ARG A 3 14.60 -7.99 -54.47
C ARG A 3 14.44 -6.57 -53.91
N THR A 4 13.23 -6.13 -53.59
CA THR A 4 12.99 -4.72 -53.21
C THR A 4 12.62 -4.48 -51.74
N TRP A 5 12.60 -5.52 -50.88
CA TRP A 5 12.16 -5.38 -49.48
C TRP A 5 13.28 -5.32 -48.44
N VAL A 6 14.55 -5.58 -48.80
CA VAL A 6 15.67 -5.60 -47.83
C VAL A 6 16.29 -4.21 -47.60
N VAL A 7 16.07 -3.25 -48.50
CA VAL A 7 16.67 -1.90 -48.38
C VAL A 7 15.85 -0.97 -47.47
N PHE A 8 14.55 -1.23 -47.26
CA PHE A 8 13.69 -0.36 -46.45
C PHE A 8 13.79 -0.61 -44.94
N ALA A 9 14.22 -1.80 -44.50
CA ALA A 9 14.41 -2.12 -43.08
C ALA A 9 15.72 -1.52 -42.51
N GLY A 10 16.76 -1.35 -43.33
CA GLY A 10 18.04 -0.79 -42.89
C GLY A 10 18.02 0.72 -42.63
N VAL A 11 17.12 1.47 -43.27
CA VAL A 11 17.03 2.93 -43.12
C VAL A 11 16.21 3.32 -41.87
N ILE A 12 15.26 2.49 -41.43
CA ILE A 12 14.48 2.75 -40.22
C ILE A 12 15.30 2.46 -38.94
N LEU A 13 16.22 1.48 -38.97
CA LEU A 13 17.10 1.18 -37.83
C LEU A 13 18.22 2.22 -37.63
N LEU A 14 18.69 2.89 -38.70
CA LEU A 14 19.67 3.97 -38.56
C LEU A 14 19.02 5.30 -38.15
N GLY A 15 17.75 5.54 -38.51
CA GLY A 15 16.99 6.72 -38.08
C GLY A 15 16.59 6.73 -36.59
N LEU A 16 16.49 5.55 -35.95
CA LEU A 16 16.17 5.44 -34.53
C LEU A 16 17.41 5.49 -33.61
N SER A 17 18.62 5.42 -34.15
CA SER A 17 19.87 5.54 -33.36
C SER A 17 20.23 6.97 -32.94
N GLN A 18 19.51 7.99 -33.44
CA GLN A 18 19.75 9.41 -33.13
C GLN A 18 18.77 9.99 -32.12
N ILE A 19 17.82 9.21 -31.61
CA ILE A 19 16.98 9.56 -30.45
C ILE A 19 17.55 8.82 -29.23
N GLN A 20 18.83 9.04 -28.94
CA GLN A 20 19.30 8.86 -27.58
C GLN A 20 18.82 10.08 -26.81
N CYS A 21 17.79 9.88 -25.98
CA CYS A 21 17.41 10.80 -24.92
C CYS A 21 18.57 10.94 -23.94
N LEU A 22 19.58 11.74 -24.30
CA LEU A 22 20.43 12.42 -23.33
C LEU A 22 19.55 13.49 -22.68
N LEU A 23 18.78 13.06 -21.68
CA LEU A 23 18.23 13.94 -20.67
C LEU A 23 19.42 14.56 -19.96
N LYS A 24 19.89 15.71 -20.47
CA LYS A 24 20.81 16.57 -19.75
C LYS A 24 19.94 17.20 -18.64
N PRO A 25 20.11 16.84 -17.35
CA PRO A 25 19.35 17.48 -16.30
C PRO A 25 19.62 18.99 -16.37
N GLU A 26 18.56 19.79 -16.19
CA GLU A 26 18.71 21.25 -16.08
C GLU A 26 19.77 21.56 -15.01
N GLU A 27 20.77 22.35 -15.41
CA GLU A 27 21.87 22.79 -14.56
C GLU A 27 21.29 23.55 -13.35
N GLY A 28 21.09 22.86 -12.24
CA GLY A 28 20.52 23.46 -11.02
C GLY A 28 19.89 22.48 -10.03
N VAL A 29 19.45 21.29 -10.45
CA VAL A 29 18.91 20.28 -9.54
C VAL A 29 20.04 19.41 -9.00
N ILE A 30 20.65 19.85 -7.90
CA ILE A 30 21.56 19.00 -7.11
C ILE A 30 20.69 18.06 -6.29
N GLY A 31 20.22 16.97 -6.90
CA GLY A 31 19.71 15.84 -6.15
C GLY A 31 20.82 15.30 -5.26
N SER A 32 20.50 14.95 -4.01
CA SER A 32 21.44 14.21 -3.17
C SER A 32 21.76 12.88 -3.86
N PRO A 33 23.04 12.50 -4.04
CA PRO A 33 23.39 11.20 -4.59
C PRO A 33 22.73 10.11 -3.72
N LEU A 34 21.95 9.23 -4.34
CA LEU A 34 21.47 8.04 -3.66
C LEU A 34 22.70 7.17 -3.33
N PRO A 35 22.73 6.53 -2.15
CA PRO A 35 23.77 5.55 -1.84
C PRO A 35 23.75 4.42 -2.88
N ASN A 36 24.93 4.02 -3.36
CA ASN A 36 25.08 2.93 -4.32
C ASN A 36 24.51 1.61 -3.79
N GLU A 37 23.64 0.99 -4.57
CA GLU A 37 23.19 -0.37 -4.36
C GLU A 37 24.23 -1.35 -4.92
N ARG A 38 24.36 -2.53 -4.29
CA ARG A 38 25.30 -3.54 -4.80
C ARG A 38 24.72 -4.21 -6.04
N PRO A 39 25.56 -4.57 -7.04
CA PRO A 39 25.08 -5.26 -8.22
C PRO A 39 24.63 -6.68 -7.87
N HIS A 40 24.01 -7.31 -8.85
CA HIS A 40 23.54 -8.69 -8.79
C HIS A 40 24.21 -9.55 -9.86
N VAL A 41 24.28 -10.86 -9.61
CA VAL A 41 24.73 -11.85 -10.58
C VAL A 41 23.90 -13.13 -10.47
N ARG A 42 23.75 -13.83 -11.57
CA ARG A 42 23.12 -15.14 -11.64
C ARG A 42 23.77 -16.01 -12.72
N ILE A 43 24.06 -17.26 -12.38
CA ILE A 43 24.44 -18.31 -13.32
C ILE A 43 23.17 -18.74 -14.07
N THR A 44 23.17 -18.62 -15.39
CA THR A 44 21.98 -18.78 -16.26
C THR A 44 22.00 -20.04 -17.09
N GLY A 45 23.13 -20.76 -17.12
CA GLY A 45 23.21 -22.04 -17.79
C GLY A 45 24.58 -22.66 -17.66
N GLY A 46 24.67 -23.94 -18.02
CA GLY A 46 25.93 -24.52 -18.37
C GLY A 46 25.78 -25.65 -19.38
N VAL A 47 26.80 -25.81 -20.20
CA VAL A 47 26.84 -26.82 -21.26
C VAL A 47 28.00 -27.73 -20.98
N PHE A 48 27.69 -29.01 -20.94
CA PHE A 48 28.65 -30.08 -20.83
C PHE A 48 28.98 -30.61 -22.24
N ASN A 49 30.26 -30.69 -22.57
CA ASN A 49 30.70 -31.44 -23.75
C ASN A 49 31.44 -32.68 -23.26
N GLU A 50 30.83 -33.85 -23.46
CA GLU A 50 31.43 -35.13 -23.12
C GLU A 50 32.72 -35.33 -23.94
N ASP A 51 33.81 -35.67 -23.25
CA ASP A 51 34.94 -36.35 -23.88
C ASP A 51 34.61 -37.84 -23.98
N PRO A 52 34.69 -38.45 -25.19
CA PRO A 52 34.43 -39.87 -25.39
C PRO A 52 35.26 -40.81 -24.49
N ALA A 53 36.38 -40.34 -23.93
CA ALA A 53 37.23 -41.12 -23.02
C ALA A 53 36.87 -40.97 -21.52
N GLY A 54 36.05 -39.98 -21.14
CA GLY A 54 35.60 -39.77 -19.75
C GLY A 54 36.67 -39.37 -18.74
N VAL A 55 37.86 -38.92 -19.18
CA VAL A 55 38.98 -38.58 -18.30
C VAL A 55 39.20 -37.06 -18.20
N ASP A 56 39.10 -36.34 -19.31
CA ASP A 56 39.21 -34.88 -19.37
C ASP A 56 37.87 -34.30 -19.83
N PHE A 57 37.27 -33.39 -19.08
CA PHE A 57 35.96 -32.84 -19.44
C PHE A 57 35.94 -31.32 -19.49
N ARG A 58 34.99 -30.80 -20.28
CA ARG A 58 34.76 -29.37 -20.43
C ARG A 58 33.39 -28.99 -19.93
N VAL A 59 33.35 -28.14 -18.92
CA VAL A 59 32.14 -27.46 -18.47
C VAL A 59 32.21 -26.00 -18.89
N LYS A 60 31.13 -25.49 -19.49
CA LYS A 60 30.98 -24.06 -19.77
C LYS A 60 29.88 -23.49 -18.89
N PHE A 61 30.18 -22.45 -18.14
CA PHE A 61 29.19 -21.69 -17.39
C PHE A 61 28.80 -20.43 -18.15
N LEU A 62 27.53 -20.05 -18.04
CA LEU A 62 26.98 -18.79 -18.54
C LEU A 62 26.39 -18.03 -17.35
N TRP A 63 26.52 -16.71 -17.34
CA TRP A 63 25.97 -15.85 -16.29
C TRP A 63 25.47 -14.53 -16.84
N HIS A 64 24.68 -13.85 -16.02
CA HIS A 64 24.20 -12.50 -16.25
C HIS A 64 24.34 -11.70 -14.97
N GLY A 65 24.68 -10.42 -15.08
CA GLY A 65 24.68 -9.47 -13.98
C GLY A 65 23.87 -8.24 -14.35
N TRP A 66 23.24 -7.65 -13.34
CA TRP A 66 22.50 -6.40 -13.47
C TRP A 66 22.73 -5.56 -12.22
N ASP A 67 22.45 -4.27 -12.34
CA ASP A 67 22.59 -3.30 -11.28
C ASP A 67 21.40 -2.33 -11.35
N ASN A 68 20.81 -1.98 -10.20
CA ASN A 68 19.52 -1.26 -10.18
C ASN A 68 19.71 0.24 -10.39
N ASP A 69 20.84 0.78 -9.94
CA ASP A 69 21.20 2.19 -9.95
C ASP A 69 22.47 2.47 -10.76
N GLY A 70 23.18 1.43 -11.21
CA GLY A 70 24.39 1.54 -12.01
C GLY A 70 24.47 0.57 -13.20
N ILE A 71 25.71 0.23 -13.57
CA ILE A 71 26.06 -0.74 -14.61
C ILE A 71 27.08 -1.74 -14.07
N VAL A 72 26.90 -3.01 -14.43
CA VAL A 72 27.92 -4.03 -14.19
C VAL A 72 29.11 -3.79 -15.13
N THR A 73 30.29 -3.51 -14.55
CA THR A 73 31.52 -3.24 -15.29
C THR A 73 32.37 -4.50 -15.52
N GLY A 74 32.15 -5.56 -14.74
CA GLY A 74 32.86 -6.82 -14.89
C GLY A 74 32.37 -7.92 -13.96
N PHE A 75 33.05 -9.06 -14.04
CA PHE A 75 32.78 -10.25 -13.23
C PHE A 75 34.07 -10.81 -12.66
N GLU A 76 33.96 -11.48 -11.52
CA GLU A 76 35.04 -12.27 -10.93
C GLU A 76 34.53 -13.68 -10.67
N TRP A 77 35.28 -14.68 -11.11
CA TRP A 77 34.98 -16.09 -10.86
C TRP A 77 36.06 -16.80 -10.07
N ALA A 78 35.68 -17.84 -9.34
CA ALA A 78 36.60 -18.73 -8.64
C ALA A 78 36.09 -20.18 -8.69
N VAL A 79 36.98 -21.14 -8.48
CA VAL A 79 36.65 -22.57 -8.37
C VAL A 79 37.26 -23.10 -7.08
N ASP A 80 36.43 -23.74 -6.27
CA ASP A 80 36.72 -24.40 -4.98
C ASP A 80 37.25 -23.50 -3.84
N ASP A 81 37.93 -22.39 -4.13
CA ASP A 81 38.45 -21.46 -3.13
C ASP A 81 37.91 -20.04 -3.36
N THR A 82 37.15 -19.52 -2.40
CA THR A 82 36.71 -18.11 -2.36
C THR A 82 37.33 -17.33 -1.21
N THR A 83 38.14 -17.99 -0.38
CA THR A 83 38.68 -17.42 0.86
C THR A 83 39.88 -16.50 0.62
N LEU A 84 40.61 -16.74 -0.46
CA LEU A 84 41.75 -15.92 -0.86
C LEU A 84 41.37 -15.01 -2.03
N GLU A 85 41.61 -13.70 -1.92
CA GLU A 85 41.30 -12.77 -3.02
C GLU A 85 42.02 -13.14 -4.33
N ARG A 86 43.22 -13.74 -4.23
CA ARG A 86 43.98 -14.24 -5.39
C ARG A 86 43.34 -15.43 -6.12
N ALA A 87 42.33 -16.09 -5.52
CA ALA A 87 41.61 -17.19 -6.16
C ALA A 87 40.61 -16.68 -7.20
N TRP A 88 40.15 -15.42 -7.05
CA TRP A 88 39.25 -14.76 -7.97
C TRP A 88 39.98 -14.33 -9.24
N ARG A 89 39.34 -14.56 -10.39
CA ARG A 89 39.83 -14.17 -11.70
C ARG A 89 38.81 -13.25 -12.37
N GLY A 90 39.26 -12.07 -12.74
CA GLY A 90 38.44 -11.07 -13.42
C GLY A 90 38.16 -11.44 -14.88
N THR A 91 36.96 -11.14 -15.36
CA THR A 91 36.54 -11.27 -16.76
C THR A 91 35.46 -10.25 -17.10
N PHE A 92 35.39 -9.90 -18.40
CA PHE A 92 34.31 -9.08 -18.96
C PHE A 92 33.30 -9.94 -19.76
N GLU A 93 33.58 -11.24 -19.88
CA GLU A 93 32.74 -12.17 -20.63
C GLU A 93 31.52 -12.60 -19.79
N PHE A 94 30.47 -13.03 -20.48
CA PHE A 94 29.23 -13.54 -19.87
C PHE A 94 29.24 -15.09 -19.73
N GLY A 95 30.40 -15.70 -19.89
CA GLY A 95 30.59 -17.12 -19.75
C GLY A 95 32.02 -17.56 -19.99
N GLU A 96 32.43 -18.65 -19.36
CA GLU A 96 33.79 -19.19 -19.42
C GLU A 96 33.75 -20.71 -19.49
N GLY A 97 34.70 -21.29 -20.24
CA GLY A 97 34.87 -22.73 -20.38
C GLY A 97 36.04 -23.22 -19.56
N PHE A 98 35.84 -24.27 -18.79
CA PHE A 98 36.83 -24.83 -17.89
C PHE A 98 37.16 -26.26 -18.30
N ASN A 99 38.44 -26.61 -18.25
CA ASN A 99 38.89 -28.00 -18.44
C ASN A 99 39.20 -28.58 -17.07
N PHE A 100 38.60 -29.71 -16.76
CA PHE A 100 38.84 -30.46 -15.53
C PHE A 100 39.20 -31.89 -15.87
N ARG A 101 39.90 -32.54 -14.94
CA ARG A 101 40.28 -33.92 -15.05
C ARG A 101 39.64 -34.69 -13.92
N ALA A 102 38.90 -35.73 -14.26
CA ALA A 102 38.40 -36.66 -13.26
C ALA A 102 39.57 -37.45 -12.66
N THR A 103 39.74 -37.38 -11.35
CA THR A 103 40.77 -38.11 -10.60
C THR A 103 40.22 -39.37 -9.93
N THR A 104 38.91 -39.42 -9.67
CA THR A 104 38.23 -40.53 -9.00
C THR A 104 37.02 -41.00 -9.81
N PHE A 105 37.09 -42.23 -10.34
CA PHE A 105 36.01 -42.91 -11.07
C PHE A 105 35.69 -44.24 -10.39
N ASP A 106 34.43 -44.49 -10.04
CA ASP A 106 33.98 -45.81 -9.60
C ASP A 106 33.37 -46.59 -10.78
N PRO A 107 34.05 -47.65 -11.26
CA PRO A 107 33.56 -48.45 -12.37
C PRO A 107 32.29 -49.26 -12.04
N ALA A 108 31.92 -49.43 -10.78
CA ALA A 108 30.73 -50.20 -10.39
C ALA A 108 29.43 -49.41 -10.62
N ASP A 109 29.45 -48.09 -10.43
CA ASP A 109 28.28 -47.20 -10.56
C ASP A 109 28.45 -46.16 -11.69
N SER A 110 29.58 -46.19 -12.40
CA SER A 110 29.93 -45.22 -13.46
C SER A 110 29.83 -43.76 -12.98
N SER A 111 30.19 -43.53 -11.72
CA SER A 111 30.05 -42.25 -11.03
C SER A 111 31.41 -41.58 -10.80
N PHE A 112 31.41 -40.25 -10.88
CA PHE A 112 32.56 -39.40 -10.56
C PHE A 112 32.28 -38.64 -9.27
N TYR A 113 33.16 -38.78 -8.29
CA TYR A 113 32.98 -38.20 -6.95
C TYR A 113 33.68 -36.85 -6.76
N ASP A 114 34.47 -36.42 -7.75
CA ASP A 114 35.19 -35.15 -7.69
C ASP A 114 34.23 -33.99 -8.01
N TRP A 115 33.51 -33.56 -6.98
CA TRP A 115 32.66 -32.36 -7.04
C TRP A 115 33.50 -31.11 -6.88
N HIS A 116 33.34 -30.18 -7.81
CA HIS A 116 33.88 -28.85 -7.75
C HIS A 116 32.76 -27.83 -7.53
N ARG A 117 33.10 -26.67 -6.97
CA ARG A 117 32.17 -25.54 -6.81
C ARG A 117 32.65 -24.34 -7.60
N PHE A 118 31.87 -23.94 -8.59
CA PHE A 118 32.07 -22.71 -9.34
C PHE A 118 31.40 -21.55 -8.60
N PHE A 119 32.08 -20.41 -8.51
CA PHE A 119 31.60 -19.19 -7.87
C PHE A 119 31.73 -18.02 -8.83
N ILE A 120 30.77 -17.08 -8.78
CA ILE A 120 30.76 -15.85 -9.57
C ILE A 120 30.24 -14.68 -8.74
N ARG A 121 30.82 -13.49 -8.95
CA ARG A 121 30.30 -12.20 -8.47
C ARG A 121 30.43 -11.14 -9.57
N SER A 122 29.49 -10.20 -9.64
CA SER A 122 29.59 -9.03 -10.52
C SER A 122 30.19 -7.84 -9.78
N ILE A 123 30.78 -6.92 -10.54
CA ILE A 123 31.35 -5.66 -10.07
C ILE A 123 30.64 -4.52 -10.80
N ASP A 124 30.17 -3.50 -10.09
CA ASP A 124 29.51 -2.32 -10.67
C ASP A 124 30.50 -1.21 -11.09
N ASN A 125 29.99 -0.04 -11.47
CA ASN A 125 30.81 1.14 -11.79
C ASN A 125 31.33 1.91 -10.58
N GLU A 126 31.01 1.46 -9.37
CA GLU A 126 31.54 1.98 -8.10
C GLU A 126 32.48 0.99 -7.40
N PHE A 127 32.79 -0.13 -8.07
CA PHE A 127 33.63 -1.23 -7.58
C PHE A 127 33.05 -2.02 -6.40
N GLU A 128 31.75 -1.87 -6.12
CA GLU A 128 31.06 -2.76 -5.20
C GLU A 128 30.80 -4.11 -5.87
N ARG A 129 30.79 -5.15 -5.05
CA ARG A 129 30.67 -6.54 -5.49
C ARG A 129 29.31 -7.10 -5.10
N SER A 130 28.74 -7.90 -5.99
CA SER A 130 27.51 -8.62 -5.71
C SER A 130 27.68 -9.66 -4.60
N LYS A 131 26.55 -10.16 -4.08
CA LYS A 131 26.53 -11.47 -3.44
C LYS A 131 27.01 -12.53 -4.43
N ILE A 132 27.73 -13.54 -3.93
CA ILE A 132 28.27 -14.62 -4.74
C ILE A 132 27.12 -15.55 -5.18
N ASP A 133 27.07 -15.90 -6.45
CA ASP A 133 26.29 -17.05 -6.94
C ASP A 133 27.25 -18.24 -7.16
N SER A 134 26.74 -19.47 -7.01
CA SER A 134 27.59 -20.67 -7.12
C SER A 134 26.85 -21.90 -7.61
N ARG A 135 27.57 -22.81 -8.26
CA ARG A 135 27.03 -24.12 -8.70
C ARG A 135 28.06 -25.21 -8.49
N TYR A 136 27.58 -26.38 -8.09
CA TYR A 136 28.39 -27.59 -8.05
C TYR A 136 28.37 -28.26 -9.41
N PHE A 137 29.48 -28.89 -9.78
CA PHE A 137 29.59 -29.64 -11.03
C PHE A 137 30.66 -30.72 -10.89
N ASN A 138 30.58 -31.73 -11.73
CA ASN A 138 31.61 -32.76 -11.83
C ASN A 138 31.89 -33.08 -13.31
N ALA A 139 32.52 -34.24 -13.54
CA ALA A 139 32.87 -34.74 -14.86
C ALA A 139 31.71 -35.14 -15.78
N ARG A 140 30.46 -34.91 -15.39
CA ARG A 140 29.31 -35.37 -16.15
C ARG A 140 28.18 -34.35 -16.22
N THR A 141 28.03 -33.53 -15.19
CA THR A 141 26.84 -32.69 -15.04
C THR A 141 27.10 -31.52 -14.09
N ILE A 142 26.23 -30.52 -14.15
CA ILE A 142 26.09 -29.46 -13.17
C ILE A 142 25.02 -29.93 -12.18
N ALA A 143 25.36 -29.98 -10.90
CA ALA A 143 24.40 -30.42 -9.90
C ALA A 143 23.15 -29.53 -9.93
N PRO A 144 21.95 -30.13 -9.84
CA PRO A 144 20.75 -29.35 -9.63
C PRO A 144 20.81 -28.69 -8.25
N ASN A 145 20.00 -27.66 -8.05
CA ASN A 145 19.84 -26.99 -6.77
C ASN A 145 18.40 -27.12 -6.28
N THR A 146 18.25 -27.08 -4.95
CA THR A 146 16.96 -26.91 -4.30
C THR A 146 17.00 -25.69 -3.38
N LYS A 147 15.86 -25.02 -3.25
CA LYS A 147 15.63 -23.95 -2.26
C LYS A 147 14.26 -24.12 -1.63
N ILE A 148 14.22 -24.31 -0.32
CA ILE A 148 13.03 -24.26 0.50
C ILE A 148 12.51 -22.83 0.48
N THR A 149 11.29 -22.66 -0.02
CA THR A 149 10.59 -21.37 -0.07
C THR A 149 9.61 -21.21 1.08
N PHE A 150 9.26 -22.32 1.75
CA PHE A 150 8.40 -22.30 2.91
C PHE A 150 8.74 -23.46 3.88
N PRO A 151 8.84 -23.23 5.20
CA PRO A 151 8.72 -21.93 5.87
C PRO A 151 9.81 -20.95 5.44
N ILE A 152 9.58 -19.65 5.61
CA ILE A 152 10.64 -18.65 5.41
C ILE A 152 11.64 -18.80 6.56
N ILE A 153 12.90 -19.06 6.20
CA ILE A 153 13.99 -19.26 7.14
C ILE A 153 14.82 -17.98 7.09
N ALA A 154 14.64 -17.08 8.06
CA ALA A 154 15.43 -15.86 8.13
C ALA A 154 16.91 -16.20 8.35
N ASP A 155 17.80 -15.49 7.66
CA ASP A 155 19.25 -15.63 7.79
C ASP A 155 19.64 -15.50 9.28
N GLY A 156 20.20 -16.57 9.85
CA GLY A 156 20.67 -16.60 11.25
C GLY A 156 19.75 -17.30 12.26
N SER A 157 18.51 -17.64 11.92
CA SER A 157 17.65 -18.45 12.82
C SER A 157 18.10 -19.91 12.81
N LEU A 158 18.81 -20.33 13.86
CA LEU A 158 19.36 -21.70 13.94
C LEU A 158 18.30 -22.78 14.24
N LEU A 159 17.15 -22.40 14.81
CA LEU A 159 16.09 -23.32 15.22
C LEU A 159 14.71 -22.68 15.03
N LEU A 160 13.86 -23.26 14.18
CA LEU A 160 12.46 -22.84 14.04
C LEU A 160 11.59 -23.52 15.09
N ARG A 161 10.48 -22.90 15.49
CA ARG A 161 9.42 -23.57 16.24
C ARG A 161 8.24 -23.82 15.32
N ARG A 162 7.75 -25.06 15.28
CA ARG A 162 6.70 -25.48 14.35
C ARG A 162 5.63 -26.31 15.05
N PRO A 163 4.37 -26.21 14.62
CA PRO A 163 3.31 -27.06 15.13
C PRO A 163 3.52 -28.52 14.68
N ARG A 164 2.73 -29.43 15.25
CA ARG A 164 2.75 -30.87 14.92
C ARG A 164 2.49 -31.18 13.44
N THR A 165 1.80 -30.26 12.76
CA THR A 165 1.45 -30.39 11.34
C THR A 165 1.72 -29.07 10.63
N PHE A 166 2.58 -29.08 9.62
CA PHE A 166 2.92 -27.88 8.84
C PHE A 166 3.42 -28.25 7.44
N ASN A 167 3.45 -27.27 6.54
CA ASN A 167 3.87 -27.47 5.16
C ASN A 167 5.33 -27.06 4.96
N VAL A 168 6.03 -27.81 4.12
CA VAL A 168 7.34 -27.44 3.58
C VAL A 168 7.19 -27.34 2.07
N THR A 169 7.58 -26.21 1.49
CA THR A 169 7.53 -25.96 0.04
C THR A 169 8.92 -25.60 -0.45
N TRP A 170 9.27 -26.06 -1.63
CA TRP A 170 10.58 -25.79 -2.25
C TRP A 170 10.44 -25.53 -3.74
N LYS A 171 11.54 -25.06 -4.33
CA LYS A 171 11.76 -24.97 -5.77
C LYS A 171 13.10 -25.61 -6.10
N GLY A 172 13.19 -26.27 -7.25
CA GLY A 172 14.44 -26.77 -7.78
C GLY A 172 14.76 -26.18 -9.13
N GLU A 173 16.04 -26.19 -9.47
CA GLU A 173 16.58 -25.75 -10.76
C GLU A 173 17.69 -26.72 -11.20
N ASP A 174 17.65 -27.12 -12.45
CA ASP A 174 18.63 -27.96 -13.13
C ASP A 174 19.05 -27.24 -14.41
N LEU A 175 20.26 -26.65 -14.39
CA LEU A 175 20.72 -25.71 -15.41
C LEU A 175 21.08 -26.39 -16.74
N ASP A 176 21.54 -27.63 -16.69
CA ASP A 176 21.91 -28.44 -17.85
C ASP A 176 20.82 -29.41 -18.28
N SER A 177 19.68 -29.46 -17.58
CA SER A 177 18.44 -30.11 -18.03
C SER A 177 18.16 -29.87 -19.52
N SER A 178 17.90 -30.94 -20.26
CA SER A 178 17.44 -30.90 -21.64
C SER A 178 16.09 -30.19 -21.82
N THR A 179 15.32 -29.98 -20.74
CA THR A 179 14.02 -29.31 -20.78
C THR A 179 14.14 -27.78 -20.76
N PRO A 180 13.25 -27.05 -21.45
CA PRO A 180 13.26 -25.58 -21.41
C PRO A 180 12.96 -24.98 -20.02
N VAL A 181 12.25 -25.73 -19.15
CA VAL A 181 11.84 -25.26 -17.82
C VAL A 181 12.98 -25.38 -16.80
N LYS A 182 14.04 -26.14 -17.12
CA LYS A 182 15.23 -26.29 -16.26
C LYS A 182 14.87 -26.80 -14.86
N LEU A 183 13.97 -27.78 -14.81
CA LEU A 183 13.57 -28.44 -13.57
C LEU A 183 14.36 -29.74 -13.38
N PRO A 184 14.70 -30.10 -12.13
CA PRO A 184 15.18 -31.43 -11.80
C PRO A 184 14.19 -32.52 -12.24
N VAL A 185 14.64 -33.77 -12.31
CA VAL A 185 13.77 -34.92 -12.63
C VAL A 185 13.16 -35.53 -11.36
N TYR A 186 13.89 -35.50 -10.25
CA TYR A 186 13.39 -35.94 -8.95
C TYR A 186 13.84 -35.02 -7.82
N TYR A 187 13.16 -35.13 -6.68
CA TYR A 187 13.69 -34.68 -5.39
C TYR A 187 13.86 -35.88 -4.45
N GLU A 188 14.77 -35.74 -3.50
CA GLU A 188 14.88 -36.61 -2.35
C GLU A 188 14.75 -35.78 -1.08
N TYR A 189 13.90 -36.20 -0.15
CA TYR A 189 13.79 -35.56 1.16
C TYR A 189 14.09 -36.54 2.29
N LYS A 190 14.49 -35.99 3.43
CA LYS A 190 14.76 -36.75 4.65
C LYS A 190 14.37 -35.93 5.87
N LEU A 191 13.72 -36.59 6.84
CA LEU A 191 13.33 -36.00 8.12
C LEU A 191 13.97 -36.82 9.25
N VAL A 192 14.78 -36.17 10.07
CA VAL A 192 15.57 -36.83 11.12
C VAL A 192 15.17 -36.29 12.48
N ASN A 193 14.80 -37.17 13.42
CA ASN A 193 14.64 -36.79 14.82
C ASN A 193 16.02 -36.76 15.50
N VAL A 194 16.42 -35.57 15.96
CA VAL A 194 17.72 -35.29 16.58
C VAL A 194 17.79 -35.82 18.02
N ASN A 195 16.66 -35.90 18.73
CA ASN A 195 16.65 -36.34 20.12
C ASN A 195 16.97 -37.83 20.28
N LEU A 196 16.94 -38.61 19.20
CA LEU A 196 17.34 -40.03 19.19
C LEU A 196 18.87 -40.22 19.07
N MET A 197 19.66 -39.15 19.24
CA MET A 197 21.11 -39.16 19.05
C MET A 197 21.84 -38.93 20.38
N ASP A 198 22.91 -39.69 20.60
CA ASP A 198 23.70 -39.64 21.84
C ASP A 198 24.56 -38.37 21.98
N ASP A 199 24.88 -37.66 20.88
CA ASP A 199 25.58 -36.35 20.89
C ASP A 199 25.32 -35.54 19.60
N PRO A 200 24.29 -34.68 19.57
CA PRO A 200 23.94 -33.89 18.39
C PRO A 200 24.77 -32.59 18.23
N GLY A 201 25.56 -32.19 19.24
CA GLY A 201 25.99 -30.81 19.42
C GLY A 201 26.95 -30.25 18.36
N GLU A 202 28.05 -30.93 18.06
CA GLU A 202 29.10 -30.37 17.18
C GLU A 202 28.83 -30.60 15.70
N ALA A 203 28.38 -31.79 15.30
CA ALA A 203 28.18 -32.11 13.90
C ALA A 203 26.94 -31.40 13.29
N LEU A 204 26.03 -30.86 14.12
CA LEU A 204 24.88 -30.10 13.65
C LEU A 204 25.33 -28.66 13.38
N ILE A 205 26.31 -28.16 14.12
CA ILE A 205 26.77 -26.77 14.03
C ILE A 205 27.81 -26.59 12.91
N GLN A 206 28.59 -27.63 12.59
CA GLN A 206 29.54 -27.59 11.48
C GLN A 206 28.79 -27.74 10.15
N ASN A 207 29.11 -26.87 9.18
CA ASN A 207 28.44 -26.75 7.86
C ASN A 207 28.45 -28.04 7.01
N ASP A 208 29.13 -29.09 7.45
CA ASP A 208 29.18 -30.38 6.80
C ASP A 208 28.10 -31.26 7.42
N ASN A 209 26.96 -31.34 6.73
CA ASN A 209 25.72 -31.97 7.18
C ASN A 209 25.79 -33.51 7.21
N ILE A 210 26.81 -34.06 7.86
CA ILE A 210 27.08 -35.49 8.09
C ILE A 210 25.82 -36.23 8.53
N PHE A 211 24.93 -35.58 9.28
CA PHE A 211 23.68 -36.15 9.79
C PHE A 211 22.72 -36.67 8.72
N LEU A 212 22.56 -35.98 7.60
CA LEU A 212 21.59 -36.36 6.58
C LEU A 212 22.13 -37.46 5.66
N ASP A 213 23.45 -37.55 5.48
CA ASP A 213 24.10 -38.59 4.67
C ASP A 213 24.48 -39.86 5.46
N THR A 214 24.83 -39.79 6.75
CA THR A 214 25.46 -40.95 7.44
C THR A 214 24.56 -41.70 8.43
N LEU A 215 23.44 -41.12 8.90
CA LEU A 215 22.66 -41.74 9.98
C LEU A 215 21.45 -42.54 9.51
N LEU A 216 21.34 -43.75 10.07
CA LEU A 216 20.29 -44.75 9.92
C LEU A 216 19.59 -44.96 11.28
N VAL A 217 18.65 -44.09 11.69
CA VAL A 217 17.88 -44.24 12.96
C VAL A 217 16.36 -44.35 12.74
N GLY A 218 15.83 -45.56 12.48
CA GLY A 218 14.40 -45.84 12.18
C GLY A 218 14.04 -46.13 10.70
N ASP A 219 12.75 -46.32 10.36
CA ASP A 219 12.30 -46.70 8.99
C ASP A 219 12.11 -45.51 8.01
N LYS A 220 11.94 -44.27 8.50
CA LYS A 220 11.86 -43.03 7.68
C LYS A 220 13.23 -42.36 7.48
N THR A 221 14.30 -43.13 7.56
CA THR A 221 15.71 -42.68 7.65
C THR A 221 16.47 -42.64 6.34
N LYS A 222 15.91 -43.28 5.32
CA LYS A 222 16.45 -43.24 3.98
C LYS A 222 15.92 -42.00 3.29
N TRP A 223 16.71 -41.45 2.39
CA TRP A 223 16.25 -40.44 1.46
C TRP A 223 15.04 -40.99 0.69
N ILE A 224 13.91 -40.27 0.74
CA ILE A 224 12.67 -40.65 0.07
C ILE A 224 12.62 -39.89 -1.25
N ARG A 225 12.68 -40.63 -2.35
CA ARG A 225 12.59 -40.06 -3.69
C ARG A 225 11.13 -39.77 -4.07
N ILE A 226 10.91 -38.59 -4.63
CA ILE A 226 9.62 -38.09 -5.10
C ILE A 226 9.76 -37.44 -6.49
N SER A 227 8.67 -37.36 -7.23
CA SER A 227 8.61 -36.71 -8.55
C SER A 227 8.99 -35.24 -8.45
N ALA A 228 9.63 -34.69 -9.49
CA ALA A 228 9.88 -33.25 -9.60
C ALA A 228 8.62 -32.38 -9.68
N GLU A 229 7.47 -32.97 -10.01
CA GLU A 229 6.17 -32.28 -9.96
C GLU A 229 5.71 -31.98 -8.52
N ILE A 230 6.27 -32.68 -7.53
CA ILE A 230 5.98 -32.45 -6.12
C ILE A 230 6.94 -31.39 -5.59
N SER A 231 6.41 -30.21 -5.30
CA SER A 231 7.16 -29.08 -4.74
C SER A 231 6.78 -28.74 -3.30
N SER A 232 5.92 -29.55 -2.67
CA SER A 232 5.53 -29.38 -1.28
C SER A 232 5.31 -30.71 -0.57
N LEU A 233 5.56 -30.72 0.73
CA LEU A 233 5.34 -31.84 1.64
C LEU A 233 4.64 -31.35 2.90
N ARG A 234 3.54 -31.99 3.25
CA ARG A 234 2.88 -31.79 4.54
C ARG A 234 3.48 -32.75 5.56
N LEU A 235 4.15 -32.20 6.57
CA LEU A 235 4.57 -32.96 7.74
C LEU A 235 3.40 -33.02 8.71
N THR A 236 3.04 -34.20 9.20
CA THR A 236 1.84 -34.41 10.04
C THR A 236 2.17 -35.15 11.32
N GLU A 237 1.41 -34.86 12.37
CA GLU A 237 1.38 -35.61 13.63
C GLU A 237 2.73 -35.72 14.37
N LEU A 238 3.67 -34.82 14.11
CA LEU A 238 4.98 -34.86 14.75
C LEU A 238 4.83 -34.80 16.30
N PRO A 239 5.61 -35.58 17.06
CA PRO A 239 5.52 -35.59 18.52
C PRO A 239 6.02 -34.27 19.12
N LEU A 240 5.37 -33.80 20.17
CA LEU A 240 5.69 -32.53 20.84
C LEU A 240 7.02 -32.60 21.59
N GLY A 241 7.75 -31.49 21.63
CA GLY A 241 9.07 -31.36 22.27
C GLY A 241 10.21 -32.02 21.49
N GLU A 242 9.91 -32.59 20.31
CA GLU A 242 10.91 -33.24 19.50
C GLU A 242 11.64 -32.27 18.58
N LEU A 243 12.96 -32.45 18.47
CA LEU A 243 13.81 -31.67 17.56
C LEU A 243 14.01 -32.45 16.26
N TYR A 244 13.76 -31.79 15.13
CA TYR A 244 13.91 -32.38 13.81
C TYR A 244 14.85 -31.57 12.91
N VAL A 245 15.46 -32.29 11.96
CA VAL A 245 16.08 -31.70 10.77
C VAL A 245 15.32 -32.19 9.54
N PHE A 246 14.84 -31.25 8.73
CA PHE A 246 14.31 -31.54 7.40
C PHE A 246 15.35 -31.13 6.36
N GLY A 247 15.68 -32.05 5.45
CA GLY A 247 16.53 -31.78 4.30
C GLY A 247 15.86 -32.22 3.01
N ILE A 248 16.16 -31.51 1.94
CA ILE A 248 15.74 -31.86 0.58
C ILE A 248 16.88 -31.60 -0.39
N ARG A 249 16.96 -32.43 -1.43
CA ARG A 249 17.97 -32.33 -2.49
C ARG A 249 17.36 -32.70 -3.84
N ALA A 250 17.84 -32.06 -4.89
CA ALA A 250 17.37 -32.31 -6.26
C ALA A 250 18.21 -33.40 -6.95
N ILE A 251 17.65 -34.01 -7.99
CA ILE A 251 18.30 -35.00 -8.85
C ILE A 251 18.03 -34.64 -10.31
N ASP A 252 19.07 -34.56 -11.11
CA ASP A 252 19.00 -34.23 -12.53
C ASP A 252 18.68 -35.45 -13.42
N GLU A 253 18.66 -35.23 -14.73
CA GLU A 253 18.44 -36.28 -15.73
C GLU A 253 19.63 -37.25 -15.90
N ALA A 254 20.83 -36.83 -15.52
CA ALA A 254 22.05 -37.66 -15.53
C ALA A 254 22.18 -38.54 -14.27
N GLY A 255 21.28 -38.35 -13.29
CA GLY A 255 21.26 -39.05 -12.01
C GLY A 255 22.15 -38.43 -10.94
N ALA A 256 22.75 -37.26 -11.18
CA ALA A 256 23.50 -36.60 -10.14
C ALA A 256 22.58 -35.95 -9.11
N ILE A 257 23.00 -36.13 -7.87
CA ILE A 257 22.31 -35.69 -6.69
C ILE A 257 22.96 -34.40 -6.22
N GLU A 258 22.16 -33.41 -5.86
CA GLU A 258 22.65 -32.18 -5.24
C GLU A 258 23.56 -32.51 -4.03
N PRO A 259 24.87 -32.18 -4.12
CA PRO A 259 25.88 -32.82 -3.26
C PRO A 259 25.97 -32.22 -1.86
N PHE A 260 25.49 -30.99 -1.66
CA PHE A 260 25.62 -30.30 -0.37
C PHE A 260 24.30 -29.74 0.12
N LEU A 261 24.12 -29.85 1.43
CA LEU A 261 23.00 -29.29 2.14
C LEU A 261 23.47 -28.04 2.88
N GLU A 262 22.85 -26.92 2.58
CA GLU A 262 23.15 -25.61 3.16
C GLU A 262 21.95 -25.11 3.98
N GLN A 263 22.22 -24.65 5.21
CA GLN A 263 21.17 -24.27 6.15
C GLN A 263 20.43 -23.07 5.60
N ALA A 264 19.11 -23.02 5.81
CA ALA A 264 18.22 -21.99 5.26
C ALA A 264 18.04 -22.03 3.73
N ARG A 265 18.82 -22.84 3.00
CA ARG A 265 18.61 -23.07 1.57
C ARG A 265 17.83 -24.35 1.32
N ASN A 266 18.39 -25.52 1.63
CA ASN A 266 17.79 -26.81 1.30
C ASN A 266 17.70 -27.76 2.50
N TYR A 267 18.05 -27.27 3.70
CA TYR A 267 17.67 -27.90 4.95
C TYR A 267 17.44 -26.87 6.06
N PHE A 268 16.70 -27.27 7.09
CA PHE A 268 16.52 -26.50 8.32
C PHE A 268 16.20 -27.39 9.51
N ARG A 269 16.33 -26.79 10.70
CA ARG A 269 16.04 -27.44 11.98
C ARG A 269 14.81 -26.82 12.61
N PHE A 270 14.01 -27.63 13.26
CA PHE A 270 12.85 -27.15 13.95
C PHE A 270 12.49 -28.00 15.17
N GLU A 271 12.03 -27.33 16.22
CA GLU A 271 11.42 -27.94 17.39
C GLU A 271 9.90 -28.00 17.18
N VAL A 272 9.31 -29.15 17.49
CA VAL A 272 7.86 -29.33 17.44
C VAL A 272 7.27 -28.80 18.75
N THR A 273 6.59 -27.67 18.69
CA THR A 273 5.99 -27.04 19.87
C THR A 273 4.47 -27.23 19.89
N ASN A 274 3.88 -27.07 21.07
CA ASN A 274 2.44 -26.96 21.24
C ASN A 274 2.00 -25.49 21.22
N GLU A 275 2.82 -24.60 20.66
CA GLU A 275 2.45 -23.19 20.53
C GLU A 275 1.21 -23.12 19.63
N GLU A 276 0.13 -22.56 20.19
CA GLU A 276 -1.10 -22.32 19.46
C GLU A 276 -0.82 -21.25 18.42
N CYS A 277 -0.55 -21.70 17.20
CA CYS A 277 -0.29 -20.80 16.11
C CYS A 277 -1.60 -20.49 15.39
N GLN A 278 -2.04 -19.24 15.49
CA GLN A 278 -3.31 -18.76 14.96
C GLN A 278 -3.04 -17.71 13.88
N PRO A 279 -3.60 -17.82 12.65
CA PRO A 279 -3.36 -16.85 11.58
C PRO A 279 -3.52 -15.40 12.03
N ILE A 280 -2.73 -14.51 11.44
CA ILE A 280 -3.00 -13.08 11.46
C ILE A 280 -4.12 -12.84 10.45
N VAL A 281 -5.20 -12.17 10.85
CA VAL A 281 -6.36 -11.96 9.99
C VAL A 281 -6.62 -10.48 9.85
N THR A 282 -6.59 -9.97 8.63
CA THR A 282 -6.96 -8.58 8.33
C THR A 282 -8.37 -8.55 7.77
N ILE A 283 -9.31 -7.96 8.50
CA ILE A 283 -10.66 -7.69 8.00
C ILE A 283 -10.69 -6.29 7.40
N ARG A 284 -11.30 -6.13 6.23
CA ARG A 284 -11.41 -4.86 5.50
C ARG A 284 -12.85 -4.60 5.05
N GLU A 285 -13.21 -3.33 5.01
CA GLU A 285 -14.45 -2.83 4.43
C GLU A 285 -14.14 -1.48 3.77
N ASN A 286 -14.62 -1.23 2.56
CA ASN A 286 -14.17 -0.11 1.74
C ASN A 286 -14.37 1.28 2.39
N ARG A 287 -15.37 1.42 3.27
CA ARG A 287 -15.69 2.68 3.97
C ARG A 287 -15.13 2.70 5.38
N LEU A 288 -15.08 1.55 6.05
CA LEU A 288 -14.65 1.46 7.45
C LEU A 288 -13.14 1.30 7.63
N GLY A 289 -12.42 0.99 6.55
CA GLY A 289 -10.97 0.76 6.56
C GLY A 289 -10.62 -0.71 6.80
N ALA A 290 -9.50 -0.95 7.50
CA ALA A 290 -8.97 -2.27 7.78
C ALA A 290 -8.63 -2.43 9.26
N PHE A 291 -8.71 -3.66 9.76
CA PHE A 291 -8.31 -4.02 11.12
C PHE A 291 -7.66 -5.41 11.13
N THR A 292 -6.46 -5.48 11.69
CA THR A 292 -5.59 -6.66 11.72
C THR A 292 -5.62 -7.31 13.09
N PHE A 293 -6.14 -8.53 13.18
CA PHE A 293 -6.19 -9.31 14.41
C PHE A 293 -4.95 -10.21 14.54
N PRO A 294 -4.26 -10.23 15.70
CA PRO A 294 -4.54 -9.47 16.92
C PRO A 294 -3.80 -8.11 16.99
N SER A 295 -3.04 -7.73 15.97
CA SER A 295 -2.12 -6.59 15.97
C SER A 295 -2.76 -5.25 16.37
N ASP A 296 -3.97 -4.98 15.89
CA ASP A 296 -4.70 -3.73 16.13
C ASP A 296 -5.63 -3.84 17.36
N GLY A 297 -5.80 -5.04 17.91
CA GLY A 297 -6.62 -5.34 19.08
C GLY A 297 -7.47 -6.61 18.93
N THR A 298 -8.35 -6.82 19.90
CA THR A 298 -9.22 -8.01 19.97
C THR A 298 -10.64 -7.76 19.47
N VAL A 299 -11.05 -6.49 19.36
CA VAL A 299 -12.39 -6.09 18.90
C VAL A 299 -12.27 -4.87 18.00
N TRP A 300 -12.81 -4.95 16.79
CA TRP A 300 -12.93 -3.81 15.88
C TRP A 300 -14.31 -3.17 16.07
N LYS A 301 -14.35 -1.98 16.66
CA LYS A 301 -15.60 -1.22 16.85
C LYS A 301 -15.81 -0.25 15.69
N VAL A 302 -16.95 -0.34 15.04
CA VAL A 302 -17.30 0.49 13.88
C VAL A 302 -18.72 1.03 14.01
N GLU A 303 -18.93 2.23 13.51
CA GLU A 303 -20.26 2.82 13.37
C GLU A 303 -20.64 2.79 11.90
N VAL A 304 -21.86 2.38 11.60
CA VAL A 304 -22.30 2.18 10.22
C VAL A 304 -23.64 2.86 9.96
N PRO A 305 -23.81 3.56 8.82
CA PRO A 305 -25.10 4.12 8.44
C PRO A 305 -26.14 3.01 8.20
N SER A 306 -27.38 3.23 8.66
CA SER A 306 -28.52 2.40 8.25
C SER A 306 -28.72 2.46 6.73
N LYS A 307 -29.38 1.44 6.17
CA LYS A 307 -29.70 1.26 4.74
C LYS A 307 -28.50 1.28 3.78
N THR A 308 -27.29 1.27 4.32
CA THR A 308 -26.08 1.20 3.54
C THR A 308 -25.62 -0.25 3.44
N PRO A 309 -25.36 -0.78 2.22
CA PRO A 309 -24.77 -2.08 2.06
C PRO A 309 -23.30 -2.06 2.48
N ILE A 310 -22.92 -2.99 3.36
CA ILE A 310 -21.57 -3.15 3.90
C ILE A 310 -21.03 -4.50 3.46
N ARG A 311 -19.80 -4.55 2.96
CA ARG A 311 -19.18 -5.80 2.52
C ARG A 311 -17.81 -6.01 3.18
N PHE A 312 -17.80 -6.79 4.25
CA PHE A 312 -16.56 -7.24 4.87
C PHE A 312 -15.84 -8.26 4.00
N ARG A 313 -14.53 -8.04 3.86
CA ARG A 313 -13.55 -8.92 3.25
C ARG A 313 -12.49 -9.28 4.27
N TRP A 314 -11.79 -10.38 4.07
CA TRP A 314 -10.68 -10.73 4.93
C TRP A 314 -9.55 -11.42 4.18
N GLU A 315 -8.36 -11.27 4.73
CA GLU A 315 -7.14 -11.93 4.30
C GLU A 315 -6.46 -12.54 5.51
N GLY A 316 -5.90 -13.74 5.34
CA GLY A 316 -5.19 -14.46 6.37
C GLY A 316 -3.72 -14.64 6.04
N ASP A 317 -2.87 -14.50 7.05
CA ASP A 317 -1.47 -14.87 7.00
C ASP A 317 -1.14 -15.84 8.14
N ALA A 318 -0.82 -17.09 7.78
CA ALA A 318 -0.36 -18.12 8.71
C ALA A 318 1.10 -18.50 8.46
N ALA A 319 1.86 -17.71 7.70
CA ALA A 319 3.23 -18.04 7.32
C ALA A 319 4.14 -18.23 8.55
N PHE A 320 3.90 -17.43 9.60
CA PHE A 320 4.61 -17.57 10.87
C PHE A 320 4.35 -18.94 11.55
N CYS A 321 3.20 -19.55 11.27
CA CYS A 321 2.82 -20.91 11.70
C CYS A 321 3.41 -22.02 10.85
N GLY A 322 4.08 -21.70 9.74
CA GLY A 322 4.45 -22.72 8.76
C GLY A 322 3.23 -23.32 8.06
N SER A 323 2.14 -22.57 7.91
CA SER A 323 0.99 -22.94 7.09
C SER A 323 0.50 -21.74 6.24
N GLY A 324 -0.36 -21.97 5.26
CA GLY A 324 -1.15 -20.90 4.64
C GLY A 324 -2.45 -20.60 5.40
N PRO A 325 -3.19 -19.56 5.01
CA PRO A 325 -4.56 -19.35 5.48
C PRO A 325 -5.44 -20.52 5.04
N GLY A 326 -6.27 -21.02 5.95
CA GLY A 326 -7.16 -22.15 5.72
C GLY A 326 -8.62 -21.74 5.56
N ASN A 327 -9.50 -22.64 5.96
CA ASN A 327 -10.94 -22.39 5.91
C ASN A 327 -11.34 -21.25 6.85
N VAL A 328 -12.36 -20.51 6.43
CA VAL A 328 -12.99 -19.43 7.17
C VAL A 328 -14.42 -19.80 7.49
N ASN A 329 -14.94 -19.28 8.59
CA ASN A 329 -16.34 -19.31 8.94
C ASN A 329 -16.71 -17.92 9.48
N TYR A 330 -17.92 -17.45 9.20
CA TYR A 330 -18.38 -16.15 9.69
C TYR A 330 -19.83 -16.22 10.16
N SER A 331 -20.20 -15.28 11.03
CA SER A 331 -21.56 -15.13 11.54
C SER A 331 -21.85 -13.69 11.93
N LEU A 332 -23.09 -13.26 11.75
CA LEU A 332 -23.69 -12.04 12.29
C LEU A 332 -24.70 -12.44 13.37
N ASP A 333 -24.61 -11.85 14.55
CA ASP A 333 -25.57 -11.97 15.66
C ASP A 333 -25.90 -13.40 16.09
N ILE A 334 -24.89 -14.27 16.13
CA ILE A 334 -25.03 -15.57 16.80
C ILE A 334 -25.05 -15.36 18.32
N GLU A 335 -25.95 -16.06 19.02
CA GLU A 335 -26.12 -15.96 20.48
C GLU A 335 -24.88 -16.45 21.23
N ASP A 336 -24.34 -17.60 20.82
CA ASP A 336 -23.10 -18.17 21.35
C ASP A 336 -22.06 -18.37 20.22
N PRO A 337 -21.05 -17.50 20.09
CA PRO A 337 -19.99 -17.68 19.09
C PRO A 337 -19.09 -18.90 19.36
N GLY A 338 -19.22 -19.56 20.51
CA GLY A 338 -18.62 -20.85 20.81
C GLY A 338 -19.34 -22.04 20.16
N ASP A 339 -20.64 -21.91 19.86
CA ASP A 339 -21.45 -22.97 19.26
C ASP A 339 -21.29 -22.98 17.73
N GLU A 340 -20.49 -23.91 17.21
CA GLU A 340 -20.29 -24.09 15.76
C GLU A 340 -21.37 -24.96 15.09
N TYR A 341 -22.32 -25.50 15.85
CA TYR A 341 -23.38 -26.36 15.30
C TYR A 341 -24.60 -25.56 14.81
N THR A 342 -24.80 -24.36 15.34
CA THR A 342 -25.84 -23.44 14.86
C THR A 342 -25.41 -22.84 13.52
N ASN A 343 -26.01 -23.34 12.44
CA ASN A 343 -25.68 -22.95 11.06
C ASN A 343 -26.83 -22.14 10.43
N ALA A 344 -26.47 -21.11 9.66
CA ALA A 344 -27.41 -20.29 8.89
C ALA A 344 -26.85 -20.07 7.46
N PRO A 345 -27.60 -20.36 6.39
CA PRO A 345 -27.08 -20.26 5.01
C PRO A 345 -26.59 -18.87 4.59
N ASN A 346 -27.07 -17.82 5.25
CA ASN A 346 -26.66 -16.43 5.02
C ASN A 346 -25.70 -15.90 6.11
N GLY A 347 -25.33 -16.72 7.09
CA GLY A 347 -24.51 -16.33 8.22
C GLY A 347 -25.22 -15.42 9.23
N ILE A 348 -26.55 -15.31 9.25
CA ILE A 348 -27.29 -14.47 10.21
C ILE A 348 -27.95 -15.35 11.27
N GLY A 349 -27.63 -15.12 12.54
CA GLY A 349 -28.10 -15.93 13.68
C GLY A 349 -27.43 -17.30 13.79
N GLY A 350 -26.40 -17.57 12.98
CA GLY A 350 -25.66 -18.82 12.94
C GLY A 350 -24.50 -18.76 11.95
N TRP A 351 -23.56 -19.69 12.06
CA TRP A 351 -22.39 -19.77 11.20
C TRP A 351 -22.77 -20.12 9.75
N ILE A 352 -22.08 -19.53 8.77
CA ILE A 352 -22.27 -19.91 7.37
C ILE A 352 -21.72 -21.31 7.04
N GLY A 353 -20.76 -21.79 7.83
CA GLY A 353 -20.03 -23.02 7.62
C GLY A 353 -18.61 -22.79 7.11
N TRP A 354 -17.71 -23.70 7.46
CA TRP A 354 -16.31 -23.64 7.07
C TRP A 354 -16.12 -23.77 5.55
N GLY A 355 -15.42 -22.82 4.94
CA GLY A 355 -15.11 -22.81 3.51
C GLY A 355 -14.00 -21.81 3.16
N LEU A 356 -13.54 -21.83 1.91
CA LEU A 356 -12.53 -20.87 1.41
C LEU A 356 -13.20 -19.55 1.00
N TRP A 357 -13.73 -18.85 1.99
CA TRP A 357 -14.33 -17.54 1.83
C TRP A 357 -13.26 -16.46 1.97
N ASP A 358 -13.35 -15.41 1.16
CA ASP A 358 -12.55 -14.18 1.26
C ASP A 358 -13.42 -12.95 1.55
N GLU A 359 -14.74 -13.10 1.48
CA GLU A 359 -15.73 -12.06 1.81
C GLU A 359 -17.09 -12.65 2.23
N ILE A 360 -17.93 -11.79 2.83
CA ILE A 360 -19.33 -12.15 3.09
C ILE A 360 -20.07 -12.37 1.77
N GLN A 361 -20.90 -13.41 1.74
CA GLN A 361 -21.64 -13.81 0.53
C GLN A 361 -22.76 -12.82 0.17
N THR A 362 -23.35 -12.16 1.18
CA THR A 362 -24.41 -11.17 1.01
C THR A 362 -24.02 -9.90 1.76
N PRO A 363 -24.03 -8.70 1.12
CA PRO A 363 -23.82 -7.44 1.81
C PRO A 363 -24.78 -7.29 3.00
N LEU A 364 -24.26 -6.82 4.14
CA LEU A 364 -25.08 -6.52 5.29
C LEU A 364 -25.76 -5.17 5.07
N MET A 365 -27.06 -5.10 5.36
CA MET A 365 -27.81 -3.86 5.29
C MET A 365 -28.76 -3.81 6.48
N PHE A 366 -28.58 -2.80 7.33
CA PHE A 366 -29.36 -2.65 8.56
C PHE A 366 -30.51 -1.66 8.35
N PRO A 367 -31.74 -1.98 8.76
CA PRO A 367 -32.87 -1.04 8.69
C PRO A 367 -32.71 0.10 9.71
N ASP A 368 -33.48 1.19 9.54
CA ASP A 368 -33.49 2.30 10.51
C ASP A 368 -34.01 1.88 11.89
N THR A 369 -34.77 0.78 11.98
CA THR A 369 -35.24 0.22 13.25
C THR A 369 -34.09 -0.26 14.14
N ASP A 370 -32.91 -0.49 13.56
CA ASP A 370 -31.72 -0.93 14.26
C ASP A 370 -30.89 0.25 14.77
N ASN A 371 -31.39 1.49 14.69
CA ASN A 371 -30.69 2.66 15.20
C ASN A 371 -30.26 2.50 16.67
N GLY A 372 -28.95 2.66 16.92
CA GLY A 372 -28.33 2.49 18.23
C GLY A 372 -28.11 1.03 18.65
N ILE A 373 -28.65 0.06 17.91
CA ILE A 373 -28.40 -1.36 18.15
C ILE A 373 -26.96 -1.70 17.73
N THR A 374 -26.30 -2.52 18.55
CA THR A 374 -24.98 -3.06 18.24
C THR A 374 -25.12 -4.50 17.81
N HIS A 375 -24.70 -4.77 16.58
CA HIS A 375 -24.61 -6.11 16.01
C HIS A 375 -23.20 -6.65 16.19
N ASN A 376 -23.07 -7.96 16.32
CA ASN A 376 -21.77 -8.62 16.45
C ASN A 376 -21.50 -9.46 15.22
N PHE A 377 -20.46 -9.08 14.47
CA PHE A 377 -19.97 -9.84 13.34
C PHE A 377 -18.68 -10.56 13.74
N TYR A 378 -18.67 -11.88 13.56
CA TYR A 378 -17.57 -12.75 13.93
C TYR A 378 -16.98 -13.41 12.69
N VAL A 379 -15.66 -13.50 12.67
CA VAL A 379 -14.91 -14.29 11.67
C VAL A 379 -13.98 -15.24 12.41
N LYS A 380 -14.05 -16.51 12.07
CA LYS A 380 -13.12 -17.54 12.50
C LYS A 380 -12.30 -17.98 11.29
N MET A 381 -10.98 -18.01 11.43
CA MET A 381 -10.10 -18.49 10.37
C MET A 381 -9.15 -19.56 10.91
N LEU A 382 -9.10 -20.69 10.24
CA LEU A 382 -8.11 -21.75 10.46
C LEU A 382 -6.86 -21.48 9.62
N ASP A 383 -5.76 -22.13 9.95
CA ASP A 383 -4.68 -22.38 8.99
C ASP A 383 -5.03 -23.57 8.06
N GLU A 384 -4.21 -23.85 7.04
CA GLU A 384 -4.43 -25.01 6.15
C GLU A 384 -4.34 -26.37 6.88
N SER A 385 -3.88 -26.37 8.14
CA SER A 385 -3.85 -27.59 8.95
C SER A 385 -5.27 -28.07 9.32
N ASN A 386 -6.25 -27.15 9.31
CA ASN A 386 -7.62 -27.35 9.81
C ASN A 386 -7.66 -27.84 11.27
N ASN A 387 -6.64 -27.51 12.07
CA ASN A 387 -6.60 -27.84 13.49
C ASN A 387 -7.48 -26.87 14.28
N PRO A 388 -8.44 -27.31 15.10
CA PRO A 388 -9.27 -26.41 15.92
C PRO A 388 -8.47 -25.46 16.84
N ARG A 389 -7.21 -25.79 17.17
CA ARG A 389 -6.33 -24.92 17.95
C ARG A 389 -5.68 -23.79 17.14
N SER A 390 -5.70 -23.84 15.81
CA SER A 390 -5.19 -22.77 14.94
C SER A 390 -6.25 -21.70 14.63
N VAL A 391 -7.45 -21.79 15.20
CA VAL A 391 -8.52 -20.81 14.93
C VAL A 391 -8.13 -19.44 15.45
N ARG A 392 -8.02 -18.47 14.55
CA ARG A 392 -8.10 -17.04 14.89
C ARG A 392 -9.57 -16.63 14.98
N PHE A 393 -9.96 -16.13 16.15
CA PHE A 393 -11.27 -15.52 16.36
C PHE A 393 -11.17 -14.00 16.22
N CYS A 394 -11.96 -13.43 15.31
CA CYS A 394 -12.04 -11.99 15.05
C CYS A 394 -13.45 -11.51 15.41
N TRP A 395 -13.54 -10.36 16.08
CA TRP A 395 -14.80 -9.77 16.52
C TRP A 395 -14.91 -8.33 16.03
N VAL A 396 -15.92 -8.07 15.21
CA VAL A 396 -16.33 -6.73 14.78
C VAL A 396 -17.64 -6.37 15.48
N GLN A 397 -17.64 -5.26 16.22
CA GLN A 397 -18.83 -4.68 16.83
C GLN A 397 -19.36 -3.55 15.96
N ILE A 398 -20.55 -3.72 15.43
CA ILE A 398 -21.17 -2.83 14.45
C ILE A 398 -22.29 -2.07 15.13
N LYS A 399 -22.11 -0.79 15.41
CA LYS A 399 -23.18 0.09 15.90
C LYS A 399 -23.90 0.72 14.73
N VAL A 400 -25.18 0.45 14.57
CA VAL A 400 -25.99 0.99 13.47
C VAL A 400 -26.47 2.39 13.83
N ILE A 401 -26.27 3.35 12.93
CA ILE A 401 -26.63 4.75 13.09
C ILE A 401 -27.63 5.13 12.00
N ALA A 402 -28.86 5.42 12.39
CA ALA A 402 -29.87 5.97 11.47
C ALA A 402 -29.78 7.50 11.44
N PHE A 403 -29.82 8.06 10.24
CA PHE A 403 -29.78 9.49 10.02
C PHE A 403 -31.15 10.11 10.23
N SER A 404 -31.28 10.89 11.31
CA SER A 404 -32.55 11.54 11.68
C SER A 404 -32.68 12.94 11.09
N PHE A 405 -31.55 13.64 10.90
CA PHE A 405 -31.51 15.03 10.44
C PHE A 405 -32.50 15.94 11.18
N ASN A 406 -32.69 15.72 12.48
CA ASN A 406 -33.65 16.46 13.30
C ASN A 406 -33.08 17.76 13.87
N ARG A 407 -31.77 17.95 13.82
CA ARG A 407 -31.05 19.17 14.19
C ARG A 407 -30.66 19.96 12.95
N THR A 408 -30.52 21.27 13.10
CA THR A 408 -30.33 22.19 11.99
C THR A 408 -28.89 22.19 11.50
N ALA A 409 -27.92 22.52 12.35
CA ALA A 409 -26.52 22.56 11.93
C ALA A 409 -25.52 22.29 13.06
N LEU A 410 -24.38 21.73 12.69
CA LEU A 410 -23.19 21.58 13.51
C LEU A 410 -22.04 22.34 12.85
N ILE A 411 -21.38 23.21 13.59
CA ILE A 411 -20.09 23.76 13.20
C ILE A 411 -19.00 22.79 13.63
N VAL A 412 -18.16 22.36 12.70
CA VAL A 412 -16.95 21.60 12.99
C VAL A 412 -15.77 22.54 12.88
N ASP A 413 -15.11 22.80 14.00
CA ASP A 413 -13.91 23.61 14.02
C ASP A 413 -12.67 22.72 13.90
N ASP A 414 -12.13 22.69 12.69
CA ASP A 414 -10.91 21.99 12.28
C ASP A 414 -9.81 23.01 11.91
N ALA A 415 -9.90 24.22 12.49
CA ALA A 415 -8.84 25.19 12.41
C ALA A 415 -7.83 24.95 13.55
N THR A 416 -6.54 25.10 13.25
CA THR A 416 -5.48 25.20 14.25
C THR A 416 -4.77 26.52 14.04
N LEU A 417 -5.21 27.55 14.76
CA LEU A 417 -4.64 28.87 14.56
C LEU A 417 -3.44 29.09 15.47
N ARG A 418 -2.27 29.26 14.85
CA ARG A 418 -1.11 29.76 15.57
C ARG A 418 -1.31 31.25 15.87
N PRO A 419 -1.05 31.72 17.10
CA PRO A 419 -1.24 33.11 17.50
C PRO A 419 -0.57 34.15 16.59
N TYR A 420 0.47 33.74 15.86
CA TYR A 420 1.29 34.61 15.03
C TYR A 420 0.59 35.16 13.78
N PHE A 421 -0.38 34.44 13.20
CA PHE A 421 -0.92 34.81 11.88
C PHE A 421 -2.28 35.50 11.90
N TYR A 422 -3.18 35.13 12.83
CA TYR A 422 -4.59 35.56 12.78
C TYR A 422 -5.20 35.91 14.15
N GLY A 423 -4.36 36.16 15.16
CA GLY A 423 -4.80 36.34 16.54
C GLY A 423 -4.93 35.01 17.28
N ASN A 424 -5.44 35.06 18.51
CA ASN A 424 -5.75 33.83 19.23
C ASN A 424 -7.04 33.19 18.68
N ASP A 425 -7.19 31.89 18.90
CA ASP A 425 -8.33 31.10 18.46
C ASP A 425 -9.69 31.73 18.83
N ALA A 426 -9.80 32.31 20.03
CA ALA A 426 -11.01 32.99 20.48
C ALA A 426 -11.48 34.15 19.56
N VAL A 427 -10.58 34.87 18.89
CA VAL A 427 -10.97 35.93 17.94
C VAL A 427 -11.56 35.32 16.67
N HIS A 428 -10.97 34.24 16.19
CA HIS A 428 -11.44 33.51 15.02
C HIS A 428 -12.79 32.83 15.28
N ASP A 429 -12.94 32.18 16.44
CA ASP A 429 -14.22 31.67 16.93
C ASP A 429 -15.31 32.74 16.96
N ALA A 430 -14.99 33.91 17.52
CA ALA A 430 -15.94 35.01 17.58
C ALA A 430 -16.33 35.49 16.17
N PHE A 431 -15.39 35.52 15.23
CA PHE A 431 -15.65 35.87 13.83
C PHE A 431 -16.54 34.83 13.15
N ARG A 432 -16.19 33.53 13.24
CA ARG A 432 -16.99 32.42 12.72
C ARG A 432 -18.42 32.44 13.27
N ASN A 433 -18.56 32.63 14.57
CA ASN A 433 -19.87 32.64 15.21
C ASN A 433 -20.74 33.80 14.69
N ARG A 434 -20.16 34.96 14.37
CA ARG A 434 -20.87 36.08 13.73
C ARG A 434 -21.24 35.77 12.27
N LEU A 435 -20.31 35.18 11.53
CA LEU A 435 -20.48 34.79 10.13
C LEU A 435 -21.68 33.84 9.94
N PHE A 436 -21.84 32.87 10.84
CA PHE A 436 -22.88 31.85 10.76
C PHE A 436 -24.12 32.11 11.63
N GLN A 437 -24.31 33.33 12.14
CA GLN A 437 -25.57 33.70 12.83
C GLN A 437 -26.79 33.55 11.92
N CYS A 438 -26.62 33.61 10.60
CA CYS A 438 -27.69 33.36 9.65
C CYS A 438 -28.35 31.99 9.83
N VAL A 439 -27.66 31.00 10.40
CA VAL A 439 -28.22 29.65 10.64
C VAL A 439 -29.43 29.71 11.57
N TYR A 440 -29.47 30.65 12.54
CA TYR A 440 -30.57 30.80 13.48
C TYR A 440 -31.93 31.04 12.80
N GLN A 441 -31.96 31.54 11.55
CA GLN A 441 -33.22 31.72 10.82
C GLN A 441 -33.88 30.39 10.38
N PHE A 442 -33.12 29.29 10.39
CA PHE A 442 -33.59 27.95 10.02
C PHE A 442 -33.79 27.01 11.21
N MET A 443 -33.43 27.47 12.41
CA MET A 443 -33.45 26.68 13.63
C MET A 443 -34.83 26.71 14.28
N ASP A 444 -35.20 25.61 14.92
CA ASP A 444 -36.42 25.57 15.72
C ASP A 444 -36.26 26.46 16.97
N PRO A 445 -37.33 27.09 17.49
CA PRO A 445 -37.25 27.90 18.70
C PRO A 445 -36.65 27.12 19.88
N GLY A 446 -35.53 27.62 20.42
CA GLY A 446 -34.82 27.00 21.54
C GLY A 446 -33.72 26.01 21.15
N GLU A 447 -33.55 25.71 19.86
CA GLU A 447 -32.39 24.97 19.38
C GLU A 447 -31.12 25.84 19.50
N ALA A 448 -30.00 25.23 19.91
CA ALA A 448 -28.68 25.87 19.95
C ALA A 448 -27.82 25.42 18.76
N LEU A 449 -27.02 26.35 18.24
CA LEU A 449 -26.03 26.06 17.22
C LEU A 449 -24.83 25.41 17.91
N ASP A 450 -24.62 24.14 17.63
CA ASP A 450 -23.55 23.39 18.26
C ASP A 450 -22.24 23.59 17.54
N VAL A 451 -21.16 23.45 18.30
CA VAL A 451 -19.78 23.49 17.82
C VAL A 451 -19.08 22.23 18.30
N PHE A 452 -18.34 21.57 17.40
CA PHE A 452 -17.43 20.49 17.73
C PHE A 452 -16.00 20.94 17.44
N ASP A 453 -15.21 21.11 18.50
CA ASP A 453 -13.80 21.51 18.40
C ASP A 453 -12.92 20.27 18.19
N ILE A 454 -12.38 20.09 16.99
CA ILE A 454 -11.54 18.93 16.63
C ILE A 454 -10.32 18.84 17.53
N TYR A 455 -9.73 19.97 17.88
CA TYR A 455 -8.49 20.04 18.67
C TYR A 455 -8.74 20.37 20.14
N GLY A 456 -9.97 20.15 20.61
CA GLY A 456 -10.39 20.52 21.96
C GLY A 456 -10.60 22.02 22.10
N ARG A 457 -11.00 22.46 23.30
CA ARG A 457 -11.31 23.86 23.55
C ARG A 457 -10.01 24.68 23.48
N GLN A 458 -9.97 25.73 22.66
CA GLN A 458 -8.77 26.55 22.42
C GLN A 458 -7.60 25.79 21.77
N ASP A 459 -7.90 24.77 20.95
CA ASP A 459 -6.90 23.97 20.24
C ASP A 459 -5.83 23.32 21.15
N GLU A 460 -6.22 22.96 22.38
CA GLU A 460 -5.29 22.44 23.39
C GLU A 460 -4.74 21.04 23.07
N HIS A 461 -5.32 20.32 22.12
CA HIS A 461 -4.89 19.00 21.69
C HIS A 461 -4.15 19.05 20.36
N PHE A 462 -3.02 18.35 20.28
CA PHE A 462 -2.28 18.21 19.02
C PHE A 462 -2.93 17.22 18.06
N ASN A 463 -3.65 16.23 18.59
CA ASN A 463 -4.27 15.17 17.81
C ASN A 463 -5.72 15.53 17.53
N ALA A 464 -6.09 15.58 16.25
CA ALA A 464 -7.47 15.79 15.84
C ALA A 464 -8.40 14.72 16.44
N ALA A 465 -9.53 15.11 16.99
CA ALA A 465 -10.55 14.18 17.46
C ALA A 465 -11.28 13.51 16.27
N ARG A 466 -11.70 12.26 16.47
CA ARG A 466 -12.68 11.62 15.58
C ARG A 466 -14.09 12.01 16.04
N ILE A 467 -14.89 12.49 15.11
CA ILE A 467 -16.30 12.80 15.33
C ILE A 467 -17.10 11.49 15.23
N PRO A 468 -17.91 11.14 16.24
CA PRO A 468 -18.83 10.01 16.13
C PRO A 468 -19.83 10.22 14.99
N LEU A 469 -20.09 9.18 14.20
CA LEU A 469 -21.12 9.18 13.17
C LEU A 469 -22.49 9.48 13.78
N GLU A 470 -22.74 8.94 14.98
CA GLU A 470 -23.96 9.20 15.77
C GLU A 470 -24.20 10.70 16.02
N LEU A 471 -23.14 11.47 16.25
CA LEU A 471 -23.27 12.92 16.49
C LEU A 471 -23.80 13.60 15.23
N ILE A 472 -23.11 13.40 14.10
CA ILE A 472 -23.43 14.10 12.85
C ILE A 472 -24.73 13.62 12.21
N ALA A 473 -25.15 12.38 12.46
CA ALA A 473 -26.37 11.80 11.91
C ALA A 473 -27.65 12.57 12.29
N SER A 474 -27.58 13.38 13.35
CA SER A 474 -28.68 14.24 13.79
C SER A 474 -28.77 15.57 13.03
N TYR A 475 -27.71 16.05 12.36
CA TYR A 475 -27.69 17.42 11.80
C TYR A 475 -27.94 17.45 10.30
N LYS A 476 -28.85 18.32 9.85
CA LYS A 476 -29.14 18.58 8.42
C LYS A 476 -27.93 19.16 7.68
N LEU A 477 -27.13 20.00 8.35
CA LEU A 477 -25.99 20.72 7.79
C LEU A 477 -24.74 20.62 8.68
N LEU A 478 -23.61 20.22 8.11
CA LEU A 478 -22.29 20.41 8.71
C LEU A 478 -21.63 21.63 8.09
N ILE A 479 -21.12 22.53 8.93
CA ILE A 479 -20.30 23.67 8.51
C ILE A 479 -18.88 23.37 8.96
N TRP A 480 -18.04 22.93 8.04
CA TRP A 480 -16.69 22.46 8.33
C TRP A 480 -15.66 23.55 8.04
N ASN A 481 -15.01 24.03 9.09
CA ASN A 481 -13.96 25.03 9.03
C ASN A 481 -12.59 24.36 9.06
N SER A 482 -11.94 24.17 7.92
CA SER A 482 -10.61 23.53 7.89
C SER A 482 -9.52 24.56 7.69
N PHE A 483 -8.62 24.69 8.67
CA PHE A 483 -7.48 25.59 8.54
C PHE A 483 -6.29 25.08 9.35
N PHE A 484 -5.43 24.28 8.72
CA PHE A 484 -4.40 23.55 9.46
C PHE A 484 -2.96 23.92 9.09
N PHE A 485 -2.09 24.01 10.12
CA PHE A 485 -0.63 24.20 10.00
C PHE A 485 0.18 23.08 10.68
N GLY A 486 0.81 22.19 9.92
CA GLY A 486 1.79 21.25 10.46
C GLY A 486 1.98 20.02 9.60
N THR A 487 2.61 18.99 10.17
CA THR A 487 2.79 17.64 9.58
C THR A 487 1.84 16.61 10.21
N LEU A 488 0.91 17.03 11.06
CA LEU A 488 -0.06 16.15 11.71
C LEU A 488 -1.27 15.97 10.80
N SER A 489 -2.03 14.88 10.99
CA SER A 489 -3.29 14.67 10.28
C SER A 489 -4.29 15.75 10.65
N SER A 490 -4.80 16.46 9.65
CA SER A 490 -5.94 17.38 9.84
C SER A 490 -7.15 16.60 10.34
N GLY A 491 -8.06 17.25 11.06
CA GLY A 491 -9.33 16.63 11.43
C GLY A 491 -10.14 16.19 10.23
N LEU A 492 -10.13 16.97 9.16
CA LEU A 492 -10.78 16.58 7.91
C LEU A 492 -10.22 15.28 7.33
N ALA A 493 -8.88 15.15 7.24
CA ALA A 493 -8.26 13.91 6.77
C ALA A 493 -8.57 12.75 7.71
N ARG A 494 -8.45 12.98 9.03
CA ARG A 494 -8.69 11.94 10.03
C ARG A 494 -10.12 11.41 10.01
N ASN A 495 -11.10 12.27 9.77
CA ASN A 495 -12.51 11.88 9.76
C ASN A 495 -12.96 11.32 8.40
N GLU A 496 -12.47 11.86 7.29
CA GLU A 496 -12.86 11.35 5.97
C GLU A 496 -11.94 10.23 5.45
N VAL A 497 -10.64 10.44 5.39
CA VAL A 497 -9.71 9.48 4.77
C VAL A 497 -9.57 8.22 5.63
N GLU A 498 -9.54 8.36 6.96
CA GLU A 498 -9.38 7.19 7.85
C GLU A 498 -10.72 6.50 8.20
N SER A 499 -11.87 7.17 8.06
CA SER A 499 -13.16 6.63 8.53
C SER A 499 -14.38 6.85 7.64
N SER A 500 -14.21 7.48 6.46
CA SER A 500 -15.29 7.78 5.51
C SER A 500 -16.50 8.48 6.15
N LEU A 501 -16.27 9.30 7.18
CA LEU A 501 -17.32 9.92 7.99
C LEU A 501 -18.25 10.79 7.12
N LEU A 502 -17.67 11.67 6.30
CA LEU A 502 -18.39 12.59 5.43
C LEU A 502 -18.98 11.85 4.23
N THR A 503 -18.29 10.83 3.71
CA THR A 503 -18.87 9.92 2.71
C THR A 503 -20.17 9.29 3.21
N ASN A 504 -20.20 8.79 4.45
CA ASN A 504 -21.40 8.22 5.04
C ASN A 504 -22.47 9.28 5.30
N TYR A 505 -22.09 10.47 5.77
CA TYR A 505 -22.99 11.57 6.05
C TYR A 505 -23.67 12.14 4.80
N VAL A 506 -22.88 12.50 3.78
CA VAL A 506 -23.39 13.07 2.53
C VAL A 506 -24.16 12.03 1.72
N GLY A 507 -23.70 10.78 1.72
CA GLY A 507 -24.39 9.66 1.09
C GLY A 507 -25.74 9.34 1.72
N ALA A 508 -25.97 9.72 2.98
CA ALA A 508 -27.27 9.64 3.64
C ALA A 508 -28.19 10.84 3.36
N GLY A 509 -27.75 11.82 2.56
CA GLY A 509 -28.50 13.05 2.26
C GLY A 509 -28.10 14.27 3.10
N GLY A 510 -27.07 14.14 3.95
CA GLY A 510 -26.53 15.21 4.76
C GLY A 510 -25.86 16.30 3.92
N ARG A 511 -25.83 17.53 4.42
CA ARG A 511 -25.35 18.71 3.68
C ARG A 511 -24.04 19.20 4.27
N VAL A 512 -23.02 19.48 3.47
CA VAL A 512 -21.72 19.93 3.99
C VAL A 512 -21.27 21.24 3.34
N TYR A 513 -21.05 22.26 4.18
CA TYR A 513 -20.41 23.50 3.79
C TYR A 513 -18.97 23.53 4.29
N PHE A 514 -18.01 23.28 3.41
CA PHE A 514 -16.59 23.49 3.68
C PHE A 514 -16.18 24.94 3.45
N TYR A 515 -15.39 25.49 4.36
CA TYR A 515 -14.64 26.72 4.13
C TYR A 515 -13.28 26.69 4.83
N GLY A 516 -12.34 27.50 4.36
CA GLY A 516 -10.98 27.55 4.91
C GLY A 516 -9.93 27.27 3.85
N SER A 517 -8.85 26.60 4.21
CA SER A 517 -7.75 26.32 3.28
C SER A 517 -7.33 24.85 3.36
N LYS A 518 -6.77 24.33 2.26
CA LYS A 518 -6.27 22.95 2.17
C LYS A 518 -7.33 21.86 2.31
N ILE A 519 -8.59 22.18 2.01
CA ILE A 519 -9.70 21.23 2.09
C ILE A 519 -9.44 20.03 1.19
N VAL A 520 -9.04 20.27 -0.06
CA VAL A 520 -8.81 19.20 -1.03
C VAL A 520 -7.56 18.41 -0.67
N GLY A 521 -6.49 19.10 -0.24
CA GLY A 521 -5.29 18.43 0.29
C GLY A 521 -5.59 17.45 1.42
N CYS A 522 -6.35 17.91 2.42
CA CYS A 522 -6.76 17.08 3.55
C CYS A 522 -7.61 15.88 3.12
N LEU A 523 -8.58 16.09 2.21
CA LEU A 523 -9.44 15.02 1.71
C LEU A 523 -8.71 14.01 0.83
N ALA A 524 -7.56 14.37 0.25
CA ALA A 524 -6.71 13.48 -0.51
C ALA A 524 -5.75 12.67 0.38
N GLY A 525 -5.77 12.90 1.70
CA GLY A 525 -4.84 12.27 2.64
C GLY A 525 -3.40 12.79 2.52
N ASP A 526 -3.17 13.90 1.81
CA ASP A 526 -1.84 14.46 1.61
C ASP A 526 -1.45 15.39 2.76
N ASN A 527 -0.32 15.06 3.39
CA ASN A 527 0.30 15.83 4.46
C ASN A 527 1.10 17.03 3.91
N PHE A 528 0.44 17.93 3.16
CA PHE A 528 0.91 19.29 2.86
C PHE A 528 1.91 19.48 1.73
N ASN A 529 2.37 18.42 1.07
CA ASN A 529 3.52 18.50 0.17
C ASN A 529 3.19 18.37 -1.32
N TYR A 530 1.92 18.48 -1.75
CA TYR A 530 1.68 18.64 -3.18
C TYR A 530 2.32 19.95 -3.69
N ASP A 531 3.38 19.77 -4.47
CA ASP A 531 4.19 20.82 -5.11
C ASP A 531 3.36 21.69 -6.08
N ASP A 532 4.03 22.65 -6.73
CA ASP A 532 3.51 23.55 -7.78
C ASP A 532 2.64 22.88 -8.86
N ASP A 533 2.77 21.56 -9.03
CA ASP A 533 2.05 20.78 -10.02
C ASP A 533 0.57 20.56 -9.68
N GLY A 534 0.21 20.60 -8.39
CA GLY A 534 -1.15 20.42 -7.88
C GLY A 534 -1.55 18.94 -7.73
N LEU A 535 -2.62 18.69 -6.98
CA LEU A 535 -3.25 17.37 -6.85
C LEU A 535 -4.14 17.11 -8.07
N CYS A 536 -3.88 16.03 -8.80
CA CYS A 536 -4.58 15.70 -10.04
C CYS A 536 -5.35 14.37 -9.93
N PRO A 537 -6.47 14.20 -10.67
CA PRO A 537 -7.12 12.90 -10.78
C PRO A 537 -6.24 11.86 -11.48
N SER A 538 -6.59 10.58 -11.30
CA SER A 538 -5.89 9.44 -11.90
C SER A 538 -6.03 9.48 -13.41
N VAL A 539 -4.90 9.72 -14.09
CA VAL A 539 -4.80 9.49 -15.53
C VAL A 539 -4.19 8.10 -15.71
N PRO A 540 -4.86 7.17 -16.42
CA PRO A 540 -4.29 5.86 -16.71
C PRO A 540 -2.87 5.98 -17.29
N GLY A 541 -1.88 5.39 -16.62
CA GLY A 541 -0.48 5.42 -17.04
C GLY A 541 0.38 6.55 -16.46
N VAL A 542 -0.12 7.30 -15.47
CA VAL A 542 0.67 8.30 -14.72
C VAL A 542 0.71 7.90 -13.25
N ASP A 543 1.91 7.65 -12.71
CA ASP A 543 2.15 7.21 -11.32
C ASP A 543 1.99 8.33 -10.27
N THR A 544 1.32 9.44 -10.59
CA THR A 544 1.10 10.53 -9.64
C THR A 544 -0.05 10.21 -8.67
N PRO A 545 0.04 10.64 -7.40
CA PRO A 545 -1.01 10.44 -6.42
C PRO A 545 -2.31 11.05 -6.95
N ALA A 546 -3.28 10.19 -7.12
CA ALA A 546 -4.51 10.48 -7.78
C ALA A 546 -5.67 9.99 -6.94
N TRP A 547 -6.67 10.85 -6.74
CA TRP A 547 -7.88 10.43 -6.02
C TRP A 547 -8.64 9.36 -6.81
N ASP A 548 -8.99 8.28 -6.11
CA ASP A 548 -9.76 7.13 -6.59
C ASP A 548 -11.20 7.55 -6.91
N GLN A 549 -11.87 6.82 -7.82
CA GLN A 549 -13.25 7.13 -8.18
C GLN A 549 -14.23 6.93 -7.01
N ASN A 550 -13.83 6.20 -5.98
CA ASN A 550 -14.59 5.99 -4.76
C ASN A 550 -14.27 7.01 -3.66
N ASP A 551 -13.23 7.84 -3.83
CA ASP A 551 -12.85 8.85 -2.84
C ASP A 551 -13.88 9.98 -2.75
N PHE A 552 -13.94 10.65 -1.60
CA PHE A 552 -14.88 11.75 -1.35
C PHE A 552 -14.79 12.86 -2.39
N ILE A 553 -13.56 13.22 -2.79
CA ILE A 553 -13.29 14.27 -3.78
C ILE A 553 -13.92 13.91 -5.12
N TRP A 554 -13.77 12.67 -5.55
CA TRP A 554 -14.33 12.24 -6.83
C TRP A 554 -15.85 12.10 -6.71
N LYS A 555 -16.31 11.32 -5.75
CA LYS A 555 -17.70 10.92 -5.64
C LYS A 555 -18.63 12.07 -5.27
N PHE A 556 -18.24 12.90 -4.30
CA PHE A 556 -19.13 13.91 -3.71
C PHE A 556 -18.77 15.35 -4.09
N LEU A 557 -17.48 15.70 -4.23
CA LEU A 557 -17.12 17.06 -4.67
C LEU A 557 -17.21 17.25 -6.20
N HIS A 558 -17.31 16.16 -6.96
CA HIS A 558 -17.28 16.17 -8.43
C HIS A 558 -16.06 16.89 -9.03
N LEU A 559 -14.94 16.91 -8.31
CA LEU A 559 -13.70 17.48 -8.80
C LEU A 559 -13.03 16.50 -9.76
N ARG A 560 -12.80 16.96 -11.00
CA ARG A 560 -12.25 16.17 -12.12
C ARG A 560 -11.01 16.79 -12.74
N ASN A 561 -10.63 17.98 -12.31
CA ASN A 561 -9.38 18.63 -12.71
C ASN A 561 -8.49 18.80 -11.49
N CYS A 562 -7.23 19.16 -11.74
CA CYS A 562 -6.28 19.35 -10.67
C CYS A 562 -6.65 20.53 -9.77
N VAL A 563 -6.38 20.39 -8.48
CA VAL A 563 -6.45 21.48 -7.50
C VAL A 563 -5.03 21.89 -7.17
N LYS A 564 -4.75 23.19 -7.24
CA LYS A 564 -3.43 23.75 -6.98
C LYS A 564 -3.50 24.68 -5.78
N LYS A 565 -2.45 24.64 -4.96
CA LYS A 565 -2.16 25.65 -3.96
C LYS A 565 -1.20 26.67 -4.59
N PRO A 566 -1.34 27.97 -4.28
CA PRO A 566 -0.30 28.95 -4.60
C PRO A 566 1.00 28.51 -3.93
N SER A 567 2.05 28.33 -4.72
CA SER A 567 3.33 27.92 -4.18
C SER A 567 4.16 29.13 -3.77
N SER A 568 5.12 28.93 -2.86
CA SER A 568 6.13 29.94 -2.56
C SER A 568 7.08 30.18 -3.74
N ASN A 569 7.24 29.19 -4.62
CA ASN A 569 8.22 29.21 -5.71
C ASN A 569 7.65 29.76 -7.03
N SER A 570 6.33 29.72 -7.22
CA SER A 570 5.60 30.38 -8.30
C SER A 570 5.63 31.89 -8.08
N GLN A 571 6.76 32.49 -8.45
CA GLN A 571 7.03 33.91 -8.60
C GLN A 571 5.81 34.85 -8.40
N GLN A 572 5.76 35.51 -7.23
CA GLN A 572 5.45 36.94 -7.05
C GLN A 572 4.05 37.52 -7.31
N VAL A 573 3.08 36.79 -7.89
CA VAL A 573 1.76 37.38 -8.26
C VAL A 573 0.53 36.59 -7.88
N ASP A 574 0.66 35.38 -7.33
CA ASP A 574 -0.48 34.50 -7.07
C ASP A 574 -1.14 34.75 -5.70
N GLY A 575 -0.84 35.87 -5.03
CA GLY A 575 -1.47 36.22 -3.75
C GLY A 575 -2.94 36.59 -3.91
N TRP A 576 -3.84 35.90 -3.21
CA TRP A 576 -5.28 36.20 -3.22
C TRP A 576 -5.54 37.53 -2.52
N ILE A 577 -6.26 38.43 -3.18
CA ILE A 577 -6.66 39.75 -2.65
C ILE A 577 -8.18 39.87 -2.49
N GLY A 578 -8.93 38.93 -3.08
CA GLY A 578 -10.38 38.90 -3.04
C GLY A 578 -10.95 37.85 -3.99
N SER A 579 -12.25 37.66 -3.90
CA SER A 579 -12.99 36.70 -4.71
C SER A 579 -14.08 37.45 -5.46
N ARG A 580 -14.10 37.30 -6.78
CA ARG A 580 -15.17 37.86 -7.60
C ARG A 580 -16.30 36.85 -7.70
N ALA A 581 -17.51 37.30 -7.37
CA ALA A 581 -18.70 36.48 -7.56
C ALA A 581 -18.95 36.25 -9.05
N VAL A 582 -19.15 34.99 -9.41
CA VAL A 582 -19.66 34.58 -10.73
C VAL A 582 -21.18 34.46 -10.67
N HIS A 583 -21.70 34.04 -9.52
CA HIS A 583 -23.14 33.95 -9.28
C HIS A 583 -23.70 35.31 -8.83
N PRO A 584 -24.74 35.86 -9.50
CA PRO A 584 -25.17 37.25 -9.32
C PRO A 584 -25.78 37.57 -7.94
N LEU A 585 -26.14 36.55 -7.16
CA LEU A 585 -26.69 36.73 -5.81
C LEU A 585 -25.63 36.81 -4.71
N TYR A 586 -24.38 36.49 -5.03
CA TYR A 586 -23.28 36.52 -4.08
C TYR A 586 -22.53 37.85 -4.22
N PRO A 587 -22.12 38.48 -3.11
CA PRO A 587 -21.32 39.71 -3.16
C PRO A 587 -19.86 39.38 -3.50
N ASP A 588 -19.15 40.30 -4.13
CA ASP A 588 -17.69 40.20 -4.20
C ASP A 588 -17.09 40.22 -2.79
N LEU A 589 -16.04 39.44 -2.58
CA LEU A 589 -15.32 39.37 -1.32
C LEU A 589 -13.96 40.03 -1.48
N ARG A 590 -13.58 40.87 -0.52
CA ARG A 590 -12.28 41.55 -0.50
C ARG A 590 -11.60 41.29 0.83
N ILE A 591 -10.28 41.13 0.79
CA ILE A 591 -9.48 41.15 2.01
C ILE A 591 -9.68 42.50 2.70
N ASN A 592 -9.87 42.46 4.02
CA ASN A 592 -9.95 43.66 4.83
C ASN A 592 -8.55 44.29 4.94
N PRO A 593 -8.30 45.46 4.33
CA PRO A 593 -6.99 46.10 4.36
C PRO A 593 -6.53 46.47 5.77
N ASP A 594 -7.46 46.66 6.71
CA ASP A 594 -7.14 46.96 8.12
C ASP A 594 -6.56 45.73 8.85
N VAL A 595 -6.91 44.53 8.40
CA VAL A 595 -6.41 43.26 8.95
C VAL A 595 -5.17 42.81 8.18
N TRP A 596 -5.22 42.94 6.86
CA TRP A 596 -4.16 42.52 5.96
C TRP A 596 -4.14 43.42 4.73
N ASP A 597 -3.23 44.38 4.69
CA ASP A 597 -3.04 45.23 3.51
C ASP A 597 -2.65 44.36 2.29
N PRO A 598 -3.56 44.16 1.32
CA PRO A 598 -3.31 43.29 0.19
C PRO A 598 -2.49 43.97 -0.91
N GLU A 599 -2.33 45.30 -0.84
CA GLU A 599 -1.70 46.13 -1.88
C GLU A 599 -0.26 46.52 -1.56
N THR A 600 0.12 46.56 -0.28
CA THR A 600 1.52 46.81 0.12
C THR A 600 2.38 45.57 -0.14
N PRO A 601 3.29 45.59 -1.12
CA PRO A 601 4.17 44.45 -1.39
C PRO A 601 5.12 44.25 -0.21
N ARG A 602 5.02 43.10 0.45
CA ARG A 602 6.00 42.68 1.46
C ARG A 602 7.13 41.94 0.76
N ILE A 603 8.38 42.17 1.18
CA ILE A 603 9.50 41.41 0.65
C ILE A 603 9.63 40.12 1.47
N ALA A 604 9.25 38.98 0.89
CA ALA A 604 9.54 37.65 1.42
C ALA A 604 10.55 36.99 0.48
N ASP A 605 11.67 36.50 1.02
CA ASP A 605 12.76 35.90 0.23
C ASP A 605 13.26 36.77 -0.95
N GLY A 606 13.28 38.09 -0.76
CA GLY A 606 13.72 39.05 -1.77
C GLY A 606 12.66 39.43 -2.81
N LEU A 607 11.43 38.92 -2.67
CA LEU A 607 10.37 39.06 -3.67
C LEU A 607 9.12 39.76 -3.09
N PRO A 608 8.46 40.66 -3.86
CA PRO A 608 7.23 41.31 -3.44
C PRO A 608 6.06 40.33 -3.42
N VAL A 609 5.38 40.24 -2.27
CA VAL A 609 4.19 39.43 -2.04
C VAL A 609 3.06 40.35 -1.58
N GLY A 610 1.93 40.31 -2.28
CA GLY A 610 0.67 40.93 -1.86
C GLY A 610 -0.38 39.85 -1.55
N GLY A 611 -1.47 40.20 -0.89
CA GLY A 611 -2.54 39.24 -0.56
C GLY A 611 -2.09 38.08 0.34
N THR A 612 -2.83 36.96 0.28
CA THR A 612 -2.55 35.74 1.06
C THR A 612 -2.43 34.51 0.16
N ILE A 613 -1.66 33.51 0.61
CA ILE A 613 -1.42 32.25 -0.12
C ILE A 613 -2.23 31.07 0.45
N TRP A 614 -3.05 31.32 1.47
CA TRP A 614 -3.79 30.27 2.18
C TRP A 614 -5.14 29.98 1.52
N PHE A 615 -5.10 29.54 0.27
CA PHE A 615 -6.27 29.12 -0.49
C PHE A 615 -5.90 28.02 -1.48
N GLU A 616 -6.90 27.32 -2.00
CA GLU A 616 -6.73 26.38 -3.11
C GLU A 616 -7.52 26.88 -4.31
N VAL A 617 -7.03 26.59 -5.51
CA VAL A 617 -7.70 26.95 -6.76
C VAL A 617 -7.89 25.74 -7.64
N TYR A 618 -8.96 25.76 -8.41
CA TYR A 618 -9.13 24.81 -9.49
C TYR A 618 -8.20 25.20 -10.65
N LYS A 619 -7.18 24.38 -10.90
CA LYS A 619 -6.15 24.69 -11.90
C LYS A 619 -6.78 24.66 -13.28
N LYS A 620 -6.80 25.82 -13.94
CA LYS A 620 -7.07 25.88 -15.38
C LYS A 620 -5.87 25.25 -16.10
N GLY A 621 -6.04 24.07 -16.69
CA GLY A 621 -4.98 23.46 -17.49
C GLY A 621 -4.58 24.41 -18.62
N ARG A 622 -3.28 24.43 -18.99
CA ARG A 622 -2.84 25.15 -20.21
C ARG A 622 -3.53 24.61 -21.47
N THR A 623 -3.97 23.35 -21.43
CA THR A 623 -4.56 22.62 -22.57
C THR A 623 -5.92 21.97 -22.27
N ILE A 624 -6.29 21.79 -20.99
CA ILE A 624 -7.54 21.10 -20.61
C ILE A 624 -8.50 22.13 -20.03
N PRO A 625 -9.64 22.42 -20.70
CA PRO A 625 -10.67 23.28 -20.14
C PRO A 625 -11.22 22.65 -18.88
N ILE A 626 -11.67 23.48 -17.94
CA ILE A 626 -12.35 23.00 -16.75
C ILE A 626 -13.54 22.13 -17.18
N ARG A 627 -13.44 20.82 -16.95
CA ARG A 627 -14.58 19.92 -17.13
C ARG A 627 -15.71 20.40 -16.22
N ARG A 628 -16.82 20.81 -16.84
CA ARG A 628 -18.06 21.16 -16.14
C ARG A 628 -18.85 19.88 -15.96
N GLU A 629 -19.12 19.52 -14.72
CA GLU A 629 -20.05 18.46 -14.39
C GLU A 629 -21.46 19.07 -14.25
N PRO A 630 -22.50 18.41 -14.78
CA PRO A 630 -23.88 18.74 -14.42
C PRO A 630 -24.04 18.83 -12.90
N GLY A 631 -24.78 19.83 -12.41
CA GLY A 631 -24.97 20.05 -10.97
C GLY A 631 -23.85 20.82 -10.26
N LEU A 632 -22.66 20.96 -10.87
CA LEU A 632 -21.53 21.71 -10.31
C LEU A 632 -21.56 23.18 -10.77
N ASP A 633 -21.78 24.10 -9.84
CA ASP A 633 -21.88 25.54 -10.09
C ASP A 633 -20.69 26.30 -9.47
N THR A 634 -20.10 27.22 -10.24
CA THR A 634 -18.98 28.05 -9.77
C THR A 634 -19.52 29.34 -9.15
N ILE A 635 -19.25 29.55 -7.87
CA ILE A 635 -19.74 30.71 -7.13
C ILE A 635 -18.73 31.84 -7.15
N TYR A 636 -17.45 31.51 -6.91
CA TYR A 636 -16.38 32.48 -6.84
C TYR A 636 -15.19 32.09 -7.71
N VAL A 637 -14.56 33.10 -8.28
CA VAL A 637 -13.24 33.00 -8.90
C VAL A 637 -12.24 33.87 -8.16
N ALA A 638 -10.97 33.45 -8.13
CA ALA A 638 -9.91 34.21 -7.48
C ALA A 638 -9.66 35.54 -8.17
N GLU A 639 -9.43 36.57 -7.38
CA GLU A 639 -8.74 37.78 -7.78
C GLU A 639 -7.43 37.86 -7.04
N THR A 640 -6.37 38.10 -7.80
CA THR A 640 -4.99 38.02 -7.31
C THR A 640 -4.25 39.34 -7.45
N PHE A 641 -3.19 39.46 -6.66
CA PHE A 641 -2.30 40.62 -6.64
C PHE A 641 -1.57 40.77 -7.98
N LYS A 642 -1.62 41.97 -8.57
CA LYS A 642 -1.02 42.25 -9.88
C LYS A 642 0.26 43.06 -9.70
N TYR A 643 1.40 42.39 -9.55
CA TYR A 643 2.71 43.03 -9.52
C TYR A 643 3.24 43.28 -10.94
N GLN A 644 3.53 44.53 -11.28
CA GLN A 644 4.18 44.94 -12.54
C GLN A 644 3.57 44.35 -13.84
N ASN A 645 2.24 44.15 -13.87
CA ASN A 645 1.51 43.52 -14.99
C ASN A 645 1.91 42.05 -15.29
N ILE A 646 2.58 41.37 -14.37
CA ILE A 646 2.81 39.92 -14.50
C ILE A 646 1.45 39.24 -14.27
N PRO A 647 0.93 38.46 -15.24
CA PRO A 647 -0.33 37.77 -15.08
C PRO A 647 -0.17 36.62 -14.08
N SER A 648 -0.98 36.65 -13.02
CA SER A 648 -1.16 35.50 -12.13
C SER A 648 -1.74 34.32 -12.90
N GLN A 649 -1.25 33.12 -12.60
CA GLN A 649 -1.72 31.90 -13.26
C GLN A 649 -3.08 31.44 -12.71
N ILE A 650 -3.49 32.02 -11.58
CA ILE A 650 -4.67 31.60 -10.84
C ILE A 650 -5.75 32.69 -10.77
N ASP A 651 -5.49 33.88 -11.33
CA ASP A 651 -6.50 34.94 -11.52
C ASP A 651 -7.66 34.39 -12.37
N GLY A 652 -8.88 34.50 -11.85
CA GLY A 652 -10.08 34.00 -12.49
C GLY A 652 -10.29 32.47 -12.40
N CYS A 653 -9.42 31.73 -11.70
CA CYS A 653 -9.66 30.31 -11.43
C CYS A 653 -10.77 30.13 -10.38
N PRO A 654 -11.63 29.10 -10.49
CA PRO A 654 -12.63 28.80 -9.47
C PRO A 654 -12.01 28.53 -8.10
N ILE A 655 -12.58 29.14 -7.06
CA ILE A 655 -12.17 29.00 -5.66
C ILE A 655 -13.35 28.76 -4.70
N ALA A 656 -14.58 28.80 -5.21
CA ALA A 656 -15.72 28.25 -4.51
C ALA A 656 -16.70 27.66 -5.51
N LEU A 657 -17.18 26.47 -5.19
CA LEU A 657 -18.17 25.77 -5.98
C LEU A 657 -19.23 25.19 -5.07
N ARG A 658 -20.36 24.85 -5.67
CA ARG A 658 -21.41 24.08 -5.01
C ARG A 658 -21.90 22.98 -5.93
N TYR A 659 -22.35 21.89 -5.32
CA TYR A 659 -22.89 20.74 -6.01
C TYR A 659 -24.27 20.36 -5.46
N GLU A 660 -25.21 20.15 -6.37
CA GLU A 660 -26.49 19.51 -6.08
C GLU A 660 -26.72 18.36 -7.06
N SER A 661 -27.23 17.25 -6.54
CA SER A 661 -27.60 16.07 -7.30
C SER A 661 -28.54 16.42 -8.45
N THR A 662 -28.19 15.92 -9.62
CA THR A 662 -28.99 16.06 -10.83
C THR A 662 -30.09 14.99 -10.89
N SER A 663 -31.03 15.16 -11.82
CA SER A 663 -32.02 14.11 -12.11
C SER A 663 -31.39 12.79 -12.57
N GLU A 664 -30.20 12.85 -13.18
CA GLU A 664 -29.44 11.67 -13.60
C GLU A 664 -28.87 10.93 -12.38
N ASP A 665 -28.32 11.65 -11.40
CA ASP A 665 -27.84 11.06 -10.16
C ASP A 665 -28.97 10.36 -9.41
N SER A 666 -30.14 11.00 -9.30
CA SER A 666 -31.33 10.39 -8.70
C SER A 666 -31.77 9.12 -9.45
N ALA A 667 -31.68 9.10 -10.79
CA ALA A 667 -32.03 7.92 -11.57
C ALA A 667 -31.07 6.73 -11.36
N LEU A 668 -29.84 7.01 -10.94
CA LEU A 668 -28.82 6.02 -10.60
C LEU A 668 -28.77 5.66 -9.11
N SER A 669 -29.70 6.21 -8.30
CA SER A 669 -29.64 6.13 -6.82
C SER A 669 -28.31 6.63 -6.26
N LEU A 670 -27.76 7.66 -6.90
CA LEU A 670 -26.57 8.41 -6.50
C LEU A 670 -26.97 9.79 -5.96
N ASP A 671 -28.24 9.99 -5.62
CA ASP A 671 -28.69 11.22 -5.00
C ASP A 671 -27.96 11.41 -3.67
N GLN A 672 -27.07 12.37 -3.67
CA GLN A 672 -26.32 12.79 -2.50
C GLN A 672 -26.91 14.08 -1.94
N GLY A 673 -26.54 14.39 -0.70
CA GLY A 673 -26.84 15.71 -0.14
C GLY A 673 -26.14 16.84 -0.89
N ARG A 674 -26.39 18.07 -0.45
CA ARG A 674 -25.76 19.26 -1.06
C ARG A 674 -24.38 19.48 -0.51
N ILE A 675 -23.49 19.99 -1.36
CA ILE A 675 -22.15 20.39 -0.94
C ILE A 675 -21.91 21.82 -1.40
N PHE A 676 -21.39 22.63 -0.49
CA PHE A 676 -20.79 23.92 -0.83
C PHE A 676 -19.35 23.87 -0.34
N PHE A 677 -18.39 24.21 -1.17
CA PHE A 677 -17.01 24.25 -0.74
C PHE A 677 -16.33 25.53 -1.21
N GLN A 678 -15.75 26.22 -0.24
CA GLN A 678 -15.03 27.46 -0.40
C GLN A 678 -13.57 27.22 -0.03
N LEU A 679 -12.71 27.25 -1.03
CA LEU A 679 -11.30 26.91 -0.90
C LEU A 679 -10.45 28.08 -0.38
N PHE A 680 -11.06 29.01 0.35
CA PHE A 680 -10.37 30.12 1.01
C PHE A 680 -11.03 30.47 2.36
N PRO A 681 -10.25 30.99 3.34
CA PRO A 681 -10.77 31.40 4.64
C PRO A 681 -11.54 32.72 4.54
N PHE A 682 -12.60 32.87 5.34
CA PHE A 682 -13.33 34.14 5.48
C PHE A 682 -12.66 35.14 6.41
N PHE A 683 -11.85 34.66 7.36
CA PHE A 683 -11.23 35.52 8.38
C PHE A 683 -10.48 36.76 7.83
N PRO A 684 -9.72 36.69 6.72
CA PRO A 684 -9.08 37.88 6.17
C PRO A 684 -10.05 38.81 5.42
N CYS A 685 -11.30 38.42 5.16
CA CYS A 685 -12.25 39.21 4.38
C CYS A 685 -12.92 40.33 5.20
N GLN A 686 -13.49 41.29 4.48
CA GLN A 686 -14.47 42.21 5.05
C GLN A 686 -15.68 41.44 5.58
N GLU A 687 -16.01 41.64 6.87
CA GLU A 687 -17.02 40.84 7.58
C GLU A 687 -18.43 40.96 6.98
N GLY A 688 -18.85 42.16 6.55
CA GLY A 688 -20.18 42.38 5.97
C GLY A 688 -20.45 41.54 4.71
N PRO A 689 -19.64 41.70 3.64
CA PRO A 689 -19.75 40.85 2.45
C PRO A 689 -19.59 39.35 2.74
N ALA A 690 -18.66 38.98 3.64
CA ALA A 690 -18.46 37.59 4.05
C ALA A 690 -19.73 36.99 4.70
N ALA A 691 -20.36 37.71 5.63
CA ALA A 691 -21.58 37.29 6.31
C ALA A 691 -22.75 37.14 5.33
N GLU A 692 -22.88 38.06 4.37
CA GLU A 692 -23.89 37.95 3.32
C GLU A 692 -23.65 36.75 2.40
N ALA A 693 -22.40 36.49 2.01
CA ALA A 693 -22.04 35.31 1.23
C ALA A 693 -22.33 34.00 1.99
N ALA A 694 -21.97 33.93 3.27
CA ALA A 694 -22.27 32.78 4.13
C ALA A 694 -23.77 32.58 4.27
N ARG A 695 -24.55 33.65 4.45
CA ARG A 695 -26.02 33.59 4.50
C ARG A 695 -26.60 33.02 3.20
N LYS A 696 -26.14 33.47 2.03
CA LYS A 696 -26.61 32.94 0.73
C LYS A 696 -26.29 31.46 0.57
N ALA A 697 -25.06 31.06 0.92
CA ALA A 697 -24.65 29.66 0.88
C ALA A 697 -25.51 28.80 1.82
N VAL A 698 -25.66 29.20 3.10
CA VAL A 698 -26.48 28.47 4.08
C VAL A 698 -27.94 28.40 3.64
N THR A 699 -28.51 29.49 3.12
CA THR A 699 -29.88 29.48 2.58
C THR A 699 -30.02 28.44 1.47
N TRP A 700 -29.12 28.45 0.49
CA TRP A 700 -29.15 27.46 -0.59
C TRP A 700 -28.97 26.02 -0.07
N MET A 701 -28.04 25.79 0.87
CA MET A 701 -27.88 24.48 1.51
C MET A 701 -29.20 24.04 2.14
N MET A 702 -29.88 24.95 2.86
CA MET A 702 -31.08 24.62 3.63
C MET A 702 -32.33 24.44 2.77
N THR A 703 -32.54 25.30 1.76
CA THR A 703 -33.79 25.38 1.00
C THR A 703 -33.67 24.79 -0.42
N GLY A 704 -32.46 24.73 -0.97
CA GLY A 704 -32.21 24.40 -2.38
C GLY A 704 -32.50 25.55 -3.33
N ARG A 705 -32.66 26.75 -2.79
CA ARG A 705 -33.05 27.93 -3.55
C ARG A 705 -32.09 29.06 -3.28
N ASP A 706 -31.85 29.78 -4.35
CA ASP A 706 -31.11 31.02 -4.42
C ASP A 706 -32.03 32.17 -4.04
N GLU A 707 -32.13 32.47 -2.74
CA GLU A 707 -33.01 33.52 -2.16
C GLU A 707 -32.23 34.70 -1.57
#